data_AF-A0A182T4V4-F1
#
_entry.id   AF-A0A182T4V4-F1
#
_cell.length_a   1.000
_cell.length_b   1.000
_cell.length_c   1.000
_cell.angle_alpha   90.00
_cell.angle_beta   90.00
_cell.angle_gamma   90.00
#
_symmetry.space_group_name_H-M   'P 1'
#
loop_
_entity.id
_entity.type
_entity.pdbx_description
1 polymer ?
#
loop_
_entity_poly.entity_id
_entity_poly.type
_entity_poly.pdbx_seq_one_letter_code
_entity_poly.pdbx_strand_id
1 'polypeptide(L)'
;MWALMIAFAVPEIGTFIRSTRICFFKSMKKPLKSHFLLVFLMESFHTIGLVLLFFVVLPEVDSVKGAMLTNCLCVIPGMLGLFSRTNKEGKRAVKSIVDLAAIAAQITGFVVWPLLENRPVLWLIPISALLTSCGWWENYVSPQSPFSFVRSLGRVKEDLKQTRYFTYMFLSVWKIMLLFCFVLVILFVRGDEVANLFSLFGAGYGPHKIVVEEVALPFSSALPDLVEASQAVDTIDIDAAYNTVTYVLIIQILAAYLCYIFGKFACKILIQGFSYAFPVNLTVPVAISLLIAACGIRNDDPCFFHGSIPDYLFFESPPVFRLNDFASRQMAWAWLLWLLSQTWITLHIWTPKCERLANTEKLFVTPMYNALLIDQSMAMNRRRDDQADVKTEDLAEIEKEKGDEYYETISVHTDGSALPRPSVKSSDHITRIYACATLWHETKEEMMVFLKSIMRMDEDQCARRVAQKYLRIVDPDYYEFETHIFFDDAFEISDHSDEDIQCNRFVKILVDTIDEAASEVHQTNIRLRPPKKYPTPYGGRLVWTLPGKTKMIAHLKDKDRIRHRKRWSQVMYMYYLLGHRLMELPISVDRKEVMAENTYLLTLDGDIDFNPSAVTLLIDLMKKNKNLGAACGRIHPIGSGPMVWYQKFEYAIGHWLQKATEHMIGCVLCSPGCFSLFRG
;
A
#
# COMPACT_ATOMS: atom_id res chain seq x y z
N MET A 1 -20.01 22.53 -17.18
CA MET A 1 -18.55 22.81 -17.15
C MET A 1 -17.99 22.93 -15.73
N TRP A 2 -18.52 23.80 -14.87
CA TRP A 2 -18.05 23.97 -13.47
C TRP A 2 -17.98 22.67 -12.65
N ALA A 3 -18.99 21.81 -12.74
CA ALA A 3 -18.98 20.52 -12.05
C ALA A 3 -17.74 19.65 -12.40
N LEU A 4 -17.36 19.55 -13.68
CA LEU A 4 -16.18 18.79 -14.11
C LEU A 4 -14.88 19.42 -13.59
N MET A 5 -14.78 20.76 -13.59
CA MET A 5 -13.62 21.47 -13.04
C MET A 5 -13.48 21.24 -11.53
N ILE A 6 -14.59 21.29 -10.79
CA ILE A 6 -14.60 21.02 -9.34
C ILE A 6 -14.24 19.56 -9.07
N ALA A 7 -14.83 18.60 -9.80
CA ALA A 7 -14.52 17.19 -9.65
C ALA A 7 -13.03 16.90 -9.86
N PHE A 8 -12.40 17.52 -10.86
CA PHE A 8 -10.95 17.43 -11.08
C PHE A 8 -10.13 18.08 -9.96
N ALA A 9 -10.55 19.26 -9.47
CA ALA A 9 -9.80 20.03 -8.49
C ALA A 9 -9.74 19.38 -7.09
N VAL A 10 -10.78 18.65 -6.67
CA VAL A 10 -10.85 18.04 -5.33
C VAL A 10 -9.64 17.17 -4.96
N PRO A 11 -9.25 16.13 -5.75
CA PRO A 11 -8.07 15.32 -5.43
C PRO A 11 -6.76 16.12 -5.53
N GLU A 12 -6.67 17.13 -6.40
CA GLU A 12 -5.50 18.00 -6.53
C GLU A 12 -5.34 18.92 -5.32
N ILE A 13 -6.43 19.47 -4.77
CA ILE A 13 -6.43 20.19 -3.50
C ILE A 13 -6.00 19.26 -2.35
N GLY A 14 -6.52 18.02 -2.33
CA GLY A 14 -6.07 17.01 -1.36
C GLY A 14 -4.57 16.70 -1.46
N THR A 15 -4.03 16.67 -2.68
CA THR A 15 -2.59 16.51 -2.96
C THR A 15 -1.80 17.72 -2.47
N PHE A 16 -2.29 18.94 -2.71
CA PHE A 16 -1.69 20.17 -2.22
C PHE A 16 -1.58 20.15 -0.69
N ILE A 17 -2.70 19.96 0.02
CA ILE A 17 -2.75 19.97 1.49
C ILE A 17 -1.78 18.93 2.08
N ARG A 18 -1.79 17.71 1.54
CA ARG A 18 -0.91 16.63 2.00
C ARG A 18 0.57 16.95 1.75
N SER A 19 0.90 17.47 0.57
CA SER A 19 2.27 17.81 0.18
C SER A 19 2.82 18.97 1.00
N THR A 20 2.03 20.01 1.19
CA THR A 20 2.34 21.17 2.04
C THR A 20 2.59 20.74 3.47
N ARG A 21 1.69 19.94 4.08
CA ARG A 21 1.89 19.39 5.43
C ARG A 21 3.21 18.63 5.56
N ILE A 22 3.54 17.77 4.60
CA ILE A 22 4.78 16.97 4.67
C ILE A 22 6.01 17.86 4.52
N CYS A 23 5.99 18.86 3.64
CA CYS A 23 7.11 19.77 3.47
C CYS A 23 7.35 20.69 4.69
N PHE A 24 6.31 21.03 5.45
CA PHE A 24 6.45 21.82 6.69
C PHE A 24 6.98 21.00 7.87
N PHE A 25 6.52 19.76 8.04
CA PHE A 25 6.84 18.94 9.22
C PHE A 25 7.99 17.94 9.02
N LYS A 26 8.45 17.69 7.78
CA LYS A 26 9.55 16.77 7.49
C LYS A 26 10.62 17.44 6.65
N SER A 27 11.89 17.12 6.95
CA SER A 27 13.02 17.55 6.12
C SER A 27 12.97 16.84 4.77
N MET A 28 12.79 17.60 3.68
CA MET A 28 12.66 17.09 2.32
C MET A 28 13.75 17.66 1.41
N LYS A 29 14.25 16.82 0.49
CA LYS A 29 15.22 17.25 -0.53
C LYS A 29 14.53 18.00 -1.66
N LYS A 30 15.18 19.03 -2.18
CA LYS A 30 14.72 19.77 -3.36
C LYS A 30 15.07 18.98 -4.64
N PRO A 31 14.18 18.96 -5.64
CA PRO A 31 14.45 18.30 -6.91
C PRO A 31 15.49 19.08 -7.74
N LEU A 32 16.21 18.35 -8.59
CA LEU A 32 17.00 18.93 -9.68
C LEU A 32 16.07 19.71 -10.62
N LYS A 33 16.51 20.88 -11.11
CA LYS A 33 15.71 21.75 -11.98
C LYS A 33 15.25 21.04 -13.26
N SER A 34 16.12 20.24 -13.87
CA SER A 34 15.81 19.44 -15.07
C SER A 34 14.74 18.37 -14.80
N HIS A 35 14.83 17.70 -13.64
CA HIS A 35 13.88 16.67 -13.24
C HIS A 35 12.51 17.27 -12.95
N PHE A 36 12.48 18.42 -12.26
CA PHE A 36 11.24 19.17 -12.03
C PHE A 36 10.60 19.61 -13.36
N LEU A 37 11.38 20.15 -14.30
CA LEU A 37 10.87 20.60 -15.60
C LEU A 37 10.26 19.45 -16.42
N LEU A 38 10.88 18.27 -16.42
CA LEU A 38 10.33 17.10 -17.11
C LEU A 38 8.97 16.69 -16.53
N VAL A 39 8.85 16.62 -15.20
CA VAL A 39 7.57 16.27 -14.56
C VAL A 39 6.52 17.34 -14.81
N PHE A 40 6.91 18.62 -14.74
CA PHE A 40 6.04 19.74 -15.07
C PHE A 40 5.47 19.63 -16.49
N LEU A 41 6.29 19.28 -17.48
CA LEU A 41 5.83 19.06 -18.86
C LEU A 41 4.89 17.86 -18.97
N MET A 42 5.24 16.71 -18.38
CA MET A 42 4.41 15.50 -18.44
C MET A 42 3.04 15.68 -17.78
N GLU A 43 2.99 16.34 -16.63
CA GLU A 43 1.72 16.65 -15.94
C GLU A 43 0.91 17.72 -16.71
N SER A 44 1.57 18.66 -17.37
CA SER A 44 0.89 19.63 -18.23
C SER A 44 0.25 18.96 -19.44
N PHE A 45 0.97 18.05 -20.11
CA PHE A 45 0.41 17.24 -21.20
C PHE A 45 -0.77 16.41 -20.73
N HIS A 46 -0.66 15.75 -19.57
CA HIS A 46 -1.78 15.01 -18.99
C HIS A 46 -3.03 15.87 -18.79
N THR A 47 -2.89 17.05 -18.16
CA THR A 47 -4.02 17.96 -17.94
C THR A 47 -4.63 18.46 -19.26
N ILE A 48 -3.80 18.82 -20.25
CA ILE A 48 -4.30 19.25 -21.57
C ILE A 48 -5.06 18.10 -22.26
N GLY A 49 -4.54 16.88 -22.19
CA GLY A 49 -5.20 15.68 -22.71
C GLY A 49 -6.58 15.46 -22.10
N LEU A 50 -6.71 15.58 -20.78
CA LEU A 50 -7.99 15.47 -20.08
C LEU A 50 -8.98 16.55 -20.50
N VAL A 51 -8.52 17.80 -20.65
CA VAL A 51 -9.39 18.90 -21.08
C VAL A 51 -9.93 18.64 -22.49
N LEU A 52 -9.06 18.26 -23.43
CA LEU A 52 -9.49 17.92 -24.79
C LEU A 52 -10.44 16.71 -24.80
N LEU A 53 -10.17 15.69 -23.99
CA LEU A 53 -11.02 14.50 -23.91
C LEU A 53 -12.42 14.86 -23.39
N PHE A 54 -12.52 15.53 -22.24
CA PHE A 54 -13.80 15.75 -21.56
C PHE A 54 -14.62 16.92 -22.09
N PHE A 55 -13.99 17.97 -22.60
CA PHE A 55 -14.70 19.18 -23.05
C PHE A 55 -14.89 19.24 -24.57
N VAL A 56 -14.09 18.50 -25.34
CA VAL A 56 -14.15 18.54 -26.82
C VAL A 56 -14.55 17.19 -27.42
N VAL A 57 -13.93 16.09 -27.02
CA VAL A 57 -14.16 14.78 -27.65
C VAL A 57 -15.42 14.08 -27.13
N LEU A 58 -15.53 13.89 -25.81
CA LEU A 58 -16.67 13.16 -25.22
C LEU A 58 -18.04 13.78 -25.50
N PRO A 59 -18.22 15.11 -25.58
CA PRO A 59 -19.51 15.70 -25.95
C PRO A 59 -19.96 15.42 -27.38
N GLU A 60 -19.06 14.98 -28.27
CA GLU A 60 -19.34 14.74 -29.68
C GLU A 60 -19.62 13.26 -29.99
N VAL A 61 -19.56 12.40 -28.96
CA VAL A 61 -19.61 10.94 -29.06
C VAL A 61 -20.65 10.41 -28.08
N ASP A 62 -21.42 9.39 -28.49
CA ASP A 62 -22.41 8.78 -27.61
C ASP A 62 -21.79 8.18 -26.33
N SER A 63 -22.63 8.04 -25.29
CA SER A 63 -22.16 7.65 -23.95
C SER A 63 -21.49 6.28 -23.92
N VAL A 64 -21.89 5.35 -24.79
CA VAL A 64 -21.34 3.99 -24.86
C VAL A 64 -19.96 4.01 -25.53
N LYS A 65 -19.83 4.66 -26.69
CA LYS A 65 -18.54 4.84 -27.37
C LYS A 65 -17.55 5.64 -26.52
N GLY A 66 -18.02 6.66 -25.81
CA GLY A 66 -17.22 7.42 -24.84
C GLY A 66 -16.65 6.53 -23.74
N ALA A 67 -17.48 5.67 -23.14
CA ALA A 67 -17.03 4.68 -22.15
C ALA A 67 -16.04 3.68 -22.75
N MET A 68 -16.28 3.17 -23.97
CA MET A 68 -15.37 2.27 -24.67
C MET A 68 -13.99 2.91 -24.94
N LEU A 69 -13.96 4.21 -25.27
CA LEU A 69 -12.74 4.95 -25.55
C LEU A 69 -11.81 5.06 -24.33
N THR A 70 -12.36 5.06 -23.11
CA THR A 70 -11.55 5.13 -21.87
C THR A 70 -10.58 3.96 -21.73
N ASN A 71 -10.87 2.80 -22.34
CA ASN A 71 -9.97 1.65 -22.36
C ASN A 71 -8.74 1.83 -23.27
N CYS A 72 -8.73 2.87 -24.11
CA CYS A 72 -7.66 3.15 -25.08
C CYS A 72 -6.63 4.18 -24.57
N LEU A 73 -6.67 4.54 -23.28
CA LEU A 73 -5.87 5.61 -22.70
C LEU A 73 -4.48 5.18 -22.20
N CYS A 74 -4.04 3.95 -22.47
CA CYS A 74 -2.81 3.38 -21.91
C CYS A 74 -1.65 3.19 -22.91
N VAL A 75 -1.64 3.94 -24.02
CA VAL A 75 -0.61 3.84 -25.08
C VAL A 75 0.81 4.15 -24.60
N ILE A 76 1.06 5.32 -23.98
CA ILE A 76 2.40 5.66 -23.45
C ILE A 76 2.87 4.64 -22.40
N PRO A 77 2.04 4.25 -21.41
CA PRO A 77 2.32 3.11 -20.53
C PRO A 77 2.71 1.82 -21.26
N GLY A 78 1.97 1.42 -22.29
CA GLY A 78 2.26 0.24 -23.10
C GLY A 78 3.62 0.34 -23.81
N MET A 79 3.91 1.47 -24.46
CA MET A 79 5.18 1.72 -25.15
C MET A 79 6.37 1.71 -24.18
N LEU A 80 6.27 2.43 -23.06
CA LEU A 80 7.32 2.47 -22.03
C LEU A 80 7.49 1.10 -21.36
N GLY A 81 6.40 0.36 -21.17
CA GLY A 81 6.40 -0.99 -20.64
C GLY A 81 7.21 -1.96 -21.51
N LEU A 82 7.00 -1.90 -22.83
CA LEU A 82 7.76 -2.65 -23.83
C LEU A 82 9.26 -2.29 -23.81
N PHE A 83 9.57 -0.99 -23.83
CA PHE A 83 10.97 -0.52 -23.84
C PHE A 83 11.70 -0.75 -22.50
N SER A 84 10.98 -0.88 -21.40
CA SER A 84 11.56 -1.17 -20.08
C SER A 84 11.89 -2.64 -19.85
N ARG A 85 11.55 -3.56 -20.77
CA ARG A 85 11.86 -4.99 -20.61
C ARG A 85 13.37 -5.24 -20.59
N THR A 86 13.81 -6.01 -19.59
CA THR A 86 15.22 -6.35 -19.40
C THR A 86 15.58 -7.71 -19.98
N ASN A 87 16.86 -7.92 -20.30
CA ASN A 87 17.37 -9.21 -20.82
C ASN A 87 17.27 -10.36 -19.81
N LYS A 88 17.08 -10.06 -18.52
CA LYS A 88 16.99 -11.04 -17.43
C LYS A 88 15.58 -11.65 -17.29
N GLU A 89 14.57 -11.13 -18.00
CA GLU A 89 13.20 -11.64 -17.92
C GLU A 89 12.99 -12.91 -18.76
N GLY A 90 12.46 -13.96 -18.14
CA GLY A 90 12.02 -15.17 -18.83
C GLY A 90 10.90 -14.89 -19.85
N LYS A 91 10.96 -15.60 -21.00
CA LYS A 91 10.03 -15.50 -22.14
C LYS A 91 9.88 -14.08 -22.72
N ARG A 92 10.96 -13.28 -22.72
CA ARG A 92 10.96 -11.88 -23.20
C ARG A 92 10.38 -11.72 -24.61
N ALA A 93 10.76 -12.59 -25.56
CA ALA A 93 10.30 -12.49 -26.94
C ALA A 93 8.77 -12.56 -27.04
N VAL A 94 8.16 -13.57 -26.41
CA VAL A 94 6.70 -13.74 -26.35
C VAL A 94 6.04 -12.52 -25.70
N LYS A 95 6.55 -12.08 -24.54
CA LYS A 95 5.98 -10.91 -23.84
C LYS A 95 6.08 -9.62 -24.66
N SER A 96 7.16 -9.45 -25.43
CA SER A 96 7.34 -8.29 -26.31
C SER A 96 6.39 -8.31 -27.50
N ILE A 97 6.09 -9.50 -28.05
CA ILE A 97 5.08 -9.66 -29.12
C ILE A 97 3.69 -9.30 -28.58
N VAL A 98 3.33 -9.79 -27.39
CA VAL A 98 2.03 -9.48 -26.78
C VAL A 98 1.93 -7.98 -26.43
N ASP A 99 2.98 -7.36 -25.92
CA ASP A 99 3.02 -5.90 -25.73
C ASP A 99 2.79 -5.13 -27.03
N LEU A 100 3.42 -5.56 -28.13
CA LEU A 100 3.25 -4.92 -29.44
C LEU A 100 1.81 -5.07 -29.93
N ALA A 101 1.20 -6.25 -29.75
CA ALA A 101 -0.20 -6.49 -30.08
C ALA A 101 -1.15 -5.64 -29.22
N ALA A 102 -0.87 -5.49 -27.92
CA ALA A 102 -1.63 -4.63 -27.02
C ALA A 102 -1.55 -3.15 -27.46
N ILE A 103 -0.35 -2.64 -27.74
CA ILE A 103 -0.17 -1.27 -28.25
C ILE A 103 -0.92 -1.07 -29.57
N ALA A 104 -0.83 -2.02 -30.50
CA ALA A 104 -1.56 -1.97 -31.76
C ALA A 104 -3.07 -1.90 -31.52
N ALA A 105 -3.61 -2.74 -30.62
CA ALA A 105 -5.02 -2.71 -30.25
C ALA A 105 -5.45 -1.35 -29.69
N GLN A 106 -4.65 -0.72 -28.82
CA GLN A 106 -4.96 0.62 -28.30
C GLN A 106 -5.02 1.69 -29.40
N ILE A 107 -4.07 1.65 -30.34
CA ILE A 107 -4.01 2.61 -31.46
C ILE A 107 -5.23 2.49 -32.36
N THR A 108 -5.80 1.28 -32.52
CA THR A 108 -7.04 1.12 -33.31
C THR A 108 -8.18 1.98 -32.77
N GLY A 109 -8.30 2.15 -31.45
CA GLY A 109 -9.31 3.00 -30.83
C GLY A 109 -9.21 4.49 -31.21
N PHE A 110 -8.05 4.94 -31.68
CA PHE A 110 -7.86 6.33 -32.10
C PHE A 110 -8.40 6.63 -33.49
N VAL A 111 -8.51 5.59 -34.32
CA VAL A 111 -8.75 5.74 -35.77
C VAL A 111 -10.14 5.21 -36.14
N VAL A 112 -10.67 4.23 -35.41
CA VAL A 112 -11.97 3.60 -35.70
C VAL A 112 -13.12 4.63 -35.72
N TRP A 113 -13.27 5.47 -34.70
CA TRP A 113 -14.40 6.41 -34.63
C TRP A 113 -14.30 7.59 -35.61
N PRO A 114 -13.14 8.26 -35.76
CA PRO A 114 -12.99 9.31 -36.76
C PRO A 114 -13.26 8.85 -38.20
N LEU A 115 -12.89 7.60 -38.54
CA LEU A 115 -13.13 7.03 -39.86
C LEU A 115 -14.60 6.67 -40.11
N LEU A 116 -15.33 6.27 -39.06
CA LEU A 116 -16.73 5.82 -39.20
C LEU A 116 -17.73 6.98 -39.26
N GLU A 117 -17.51 8.05 -38.50
CA GLU A 117 -18.47 9.16 -38.38
C GLU A 117 -18.13 10.38 -39.24
N ASN A 118 -16.94 10.41 -39.86
CA ASN A 118 -16.46 11.46 -40.77
C ASN A 118 -16.61 12.90 -40.22
N ARG A 119 -16.58 13.06 -38.89
CA ARG A 119 -16.59 14.36 -38.21
C ARG A 119 -15.15 14.82 -37.93
N PRO A 120 -14.74 16.04 -38.33
CA PRO A 120 -13.36 16.50 -38.18
C PRO A 120 -12.92 16.62 -36.72
N VAL A 121 -13.83 16.94 -35.81
CA VAL A 121 -13.55 17.10 -34.38
C VAL A 121 -13.04 15.79 -33.74
N LEU A 122 -13.47 14.64 -34.24
CA LEU A 122 -13.07 13.32 -33.72
C LEU A 122 -11.59 13.02 -33.96
N TRP A 123 -10.93 13.68 -34.92
CA TRP A 123 -9.47 13.53 -35.12
C TRP A 123 -8.63 14.08 -33.95
N LEU A 124 -9.27 14.76 -32.98
CA LEU A 124 -8.64 15.10 -31.70
C LEU A 124 -8.52 13.91 -30.74
N ILE A 125 -9.20 12.78 -30.99
CA ILE A 125 -9.10 11.56 -30.17
C ILE A 125 -7.64 11.07 -30.01
N PRO A 126 -6.85 10.85 -31.08
CA PRO A 126 -5.46 10.41 -30.93
C PRO A 126 -4.62 11.37 -30.07
N ILE A 127 -4.84 12.69 -30.22
CA ILE A 127 -4.08 13.72 -29.49
C ILE A 127 -4.49 13.70 -28.02
N SER A 128 -5.79 13.72 -27.72
CA SER A 128 -6.29 13.73 -26.34
C SER A 128 -5.93 12.45 -25.59
N ALA A 129 -6.02 11.29 -26.22
CA ALA A 129 -5.67 10.00 -25.62
C ALA A 129 -4.16 9.87 -25.37
N LEU A 130 -3.31 10.27 -26.32
CA LEU A 130 -1.85 10.24 -26.16
C LEU A 130 -1.41 11.17 -25.03
N LEU A 131 -1.91 12.40 -25.01
CA LEU A 131 -1.60 13.38 -23.95
C LEU A 131 -2.11 12.92 -22.58
N THR A 132 -3.32 12.34 -22.50
CA THR A 132 -3.85 11.77 -21.26
C THR A 132 -2.95 10.65 -20.74
N SER A 133 -2.46 9.78 -21.63
CA SER A 133 -1.60 8.66 -21.26
C SER A 133 -0.23 9.08 -20.70
N CYS A 134 0.23 10.31 -20.98
CA CYS A 134 1.46 10.86 -20.40
C CYS A 134 1.41 10.91 -18.87
N GLY A 135 0.24 10.99 -18.23
CA GLY A 135 0.15 11.09 -16.76
C GLY A 135 0.71 9.90 -16.00
N TRP A 136 0.82 8.72 -16.63
CA TRP A 136 1.24 7.47 -15.98
C TRP A 136 2.62 6.98 -16.38
N TRP A 137 3.41 7.80 -17.09
CA TRP A 137 4.73 7.44 -17.60
C TRP A 137 5.68 6.88 -16.52
N GLU A 138 5.67 7.46 -15.33
CA GLU A 138 6.62 7.16 -14.24
C GLU A 138 6.54 5.69 -13.80
N ASN A 139 5.36 5.08 -13.89
CA ASN A 139 5.19 3.70 -13.43
C ASN A 139 5.85 2.67 -14.37
N TYR A 140 5.97 3.01 -15.66
CA TYR A 140 6.33 2.08 -16.73
C TYR A 140 7.79 2.22 -17.19
N VAL A 141 8.60 3.05 -16.53
CA VAL A 141 10.03 3.23 -16.81
C VAL A 141 10.91 2.47 -15.83
N SER A 142 11.97 1.84 -16.34
CA SER A 142 12.98 1.12 -15.56
C SER A 142 14.39 1.66 -15.83
N PRO A 143 15.21 1.91 -14.78
CA PRO A 143 16.61 2.30 -14.96
C PRO A 143 17.50 1.18 -15.54
N GLN A 144 17.03 -0.07 -15.54
CA GLN A 144 17.74 -1.20 -16.15
C GLN A 144 17.38 -1.42 -17.64
N SER A 145 16.60 -0.51 -18.24
CA SER A 145 16.23 -0.60 -19.66
C SER A 145 17.45 -0.58 -20.59
N PRO A 146 17.41 -1.33 -21.72
CA PRO A 146 18.43 -1.24 -22.76
C PRO A 146 18.46 0.13 -23.46
N PHE A 147 17.34 0.86 -23.50
CA PHE A 147 17.25 2.14 -24.18
C PHE A 147 17.73 3.30 -23.29
N SER A 148 18.59 4.15 -23.83
CA SER A 148 19.21 5.27 -23.09
C SER A 148 18.20 6.31 -22.61
N PHE A 149 17.20 6.63 -23.42
CA PHE A 149 16.12 7.55 -23.06
C PHE A 149 15.28 7.03 -21.89
N VAL A 150 14.84 5.76 -21.94
CA VAL A 150 14.05 5.14 -20.87
C VAL A 150 14.86 5.00 -19.58
N ARG A 151 16.16 4.71 -19.69
CA ARG A 151 17.07 4.73 -18.53
C ARG A 151 17.17 6.12 -17.91
N SER A 152 17.19 7.18 -18.72
CA SER A 152 17.16 8.56 -18.22
C SER A 152 15.87 8.85 -17.45
N LEU A 153 14.72 8.49 -18.01
CA LEU A 153 13.42 8.59 -17.32
C LEU A 153 13.38 7.76 -16.03
N GLY A 154 13.99 6.57 -16.02
CA GLY A 154 14.12 5.71 -14.85
C GLY A 154 14.95 6.35 -13.72
N ARG A 155 15.99 7.12 -14.06
CA ARG A 155 16.76 7.90 -13.06
C ARG A 155 15.92 9.02 -12.45
N VAL A 156 15.13 9.73 -13.26
CA VAL A 156 14.21 10.75 -12.77
C VAL A 156 13.16 10.15 -11.83
N LYS A 157 12.62 8.98 -12.15
CA LYS A 157 11.70 8.23 -11.28
C LYS A 157 12.30 7.95 -9.89
N GLU A 158 13.55 7.51 -9.81
CA GLU A 158 14.21 7.23 -8.52
C GLU A 158 14.37 8.50 -7.67
N ASP A 159 14.81 9.60 -8.27
CA ASP A 159 14.94 10.88 -7.57
C ASP A 159 13.58 11.39 -7.08
N LEU A 160 12.52 11.22 -7.89
CA LEU A 160 11.17 11.63 -7.54
C LEU A 160 10.64 10.91 -6.30
N LYS A 161 11.10 9.70 -5.97
CA LYS A 161 10.68 9.04 -4.72
C LYS A 161 11.03 9.88 -3.50
N GLN A 162 12.15 10.62 -3.52
CA GLN A 162 12.58 11.48 -2.42
C GLN A 162 12.02 12.91 -2.51
N THR A 163 11.72 13.41 -3.71
CA THR A 163 11.36 14.84 -3.90
C THR A 163 9.89 15.07 -4.24
N ARG A 164 9.07 14.01 -4.33
CA ARG A 164 7.67 14.07 -4.82
C ARG A 164 6.85 15.16 -4.16
N TYR A 165 6.81 15.18 -2.84
CA TYR A 165 5.93 16.11 -2.12
C TYR A 165 6.30 17.58 -2.37
N PHE A 166 7.59 17.88 -2.49
CA PHE A 166 8.03 19.22 -2.86
C PHE A 166 7.57 19.58 -4.27
N THR A 167 7.73 18.66 -5.23
CA THR A 167 7.29 18.86 -6.62
C THR A 167 5.77 19.05 -6.73
N TYR A 168 4.99 18.15 -6.11
CA TYR A 168 3.52 18.16 -6.20
C TYR A 168 2.85 19.28 -5.40
N MET A 169 3.55 19.92 -4.45
CA MET A 169 3.06 21.15 -3.82
C MET A 169 2.82 22.27 -4.85
N PHE A 170 3.65 22.36 -5.89
CA PHE A 170 3.49 23.34 -6.97
C PHE A 170 2.65 22.78 -8.12
N LEU A 171 2.87 21.52 -8.51
CA LEU A 171 2.18 20.93 -9.66
C LEU A 171 0.68 20.79 -9.44
N SER A 172 0.20 20.48 -8.24
CA SER A 172 -1.24 20.35 -8.00
C SER A 172 -1.98 21.67 -8.24
N VAL A 173 -1.40 22.80 -7.82
CA VAL A 173 -1.95 24.13 -8.08
C VAL A 173 -1.85 24.47 -9.56
N TRP A 174 -0.71 24.18 -10.18
CA TRP A 174 -0.50 24.39 -11.62
C TRP A 174 -1.53 23.63 -12.46
N LYS A 175 -1.82 22.37 -12.15
CA LYS A 175 -2.80 21.55 -12.89
C LYS A 175 -4.20 22.13 -12.82
N ILE A 176 -4.64 22.63 -11.66
CA ILE A 176 -5.94 23.30 -11.51
C ILE A 176 -5.98 24.57 -12.37
N MET A 177 -4.94 25.40 -12.30
CA MET A 177 -4.83 26.62 -13.09
C MET A 177 -4.81 26.33 -14.60
N LEU A 178 -4.04 25.32 -15.02
CA LEU A 178 -3.91 24.93 -16.42
C LEU A 178 -5.23 24.40 -16.98
N LEU A 179 -5.93 23.54 -16.22
CA LEU A 179 -7.26 23.05 -16.61
C LEU A 179 -8.23 24.23 -16.82
N PHE A 180 -8.27 25.14 -15.85
CA PHE A 180 -9.13 26.32 -15.92
C PHE A 180 -8.82 27.20 -17.14
N CYS A 181 -7.55 27.55 -17.35
CA CYS A 181 -7.13 28.35 -18.51
C CYS A 181 -7.51 27.69 -19.84
N PHE A 182 -7.29 26.38 -19.99
CA PHE A 182 -7.63 25.68 -21.24
C PHE A 182 -9.15 25.58 -21.47
N VAL A 183 -9.96 25.49 -20.42
CA VAL A 183 -11.43 25.57 -20.55
C VAL A 183 -11.86 26.94 -21.07
N LEU A 184 -11.24 28.04 -20.60
CA LEU A 184 -11.52 29.39 -21.13
C LEU A 184 -11.11 29.51 -22.60
N VAL A 185 -9.98 28.92 -23.00
CA VAL A 185 -9.53 28.89 -24.40
C VAL A 185 -10.53 28.12 -25.27
N ILE A 186 -11.06 26.99 -24.80
CA ILE A 186 -12.07 26.23 -25.55
C ILE A 186 -13.34 27.05 -25.77
N LEU A 187 -13.84 27.73 -24.73
CA LEU A 187 -15.00 28.63 -24.86
C LEU A 187 -14.75 29.72 -25.89
N PHE A 188 -13.58 30.36 -25.82
CA PHE A 188 -13.19 31.38 -26.79
C PHE A 188 -13.12 30.84 -28.23
N VAL A 189 -12.56 29.65 -28.43
CA VAL A 189 -12.45 29.00 -29.76
C VAL A 189 -13.82 28.61 -30.31
N ARG A 190 -14.79 28.26 -29.44
CA ARG A 190 -16.17 27.97 -29.83
C ARG A 190 -16.99 29.22 -30.18
N GLY A 191 -16.45 30.41 -29.94
CA GLY A 191 -17.15 31.68 -30.15
C GLY A 191 -18.04 32.10 -28.99
N ASP A 192 -17.97 31.43 -27.85
CA ASP A 192 -18.71 31.79 -26.65
C ASP A 192 -18.04 32.96 -25.92
N GLU A 193 -18.84 33.87 -25.35
CA GLU A 193 -18.29 34.92 -24.50
C GLU A 193 -17.76 34.33 -23.18
N VAL A 194 -16.45 34.43 -22.97
CA VAL A 194 -15.79 33.91 -21.76
C VAL A 194 -16.37 34.50 -20.46
N ALA A 195 -16.87 35.74 -20.52
CA ALA A 195 -17.53 36.40 -19.38
C ALA A 195 -18.77 35.64 -18.91
N ASN A 196 -19.48 34.96 -19.81
CA ASN A 196 -20.70 34.20 -19.51
C ASN A 196 -20.44 33.04 -18.55
N LEU A 197 -19.23 32.46 -18.54
CA LEU A 197 -18.87 31.41 -17.58
C LEU A 197 -18.97 31.90 -16.12
N PHE A 198 -18.76 33.20 -15.88
CA PHE A 198 -18.79 33.82 -14.56
C PHE A 198 -20.08 34.57 -14.29
N SER A 199 -20.54 35.39 -15.24
CA SER A 199 -21.74 36.22 -15.07
C SER A 199 -23.01 35.37 -14.95
N LEU A 200 -23.10 34.27 -15.71
CA LEU A 200 -24.24 33.36 -15.70
C LEU A 200 -24.09 32.22 -14.69
N PHE A 201 -23.04 32.21 -13.86
CA PHE A 201 -22.85 31.14 -12.87
C PHE A 201 -24.05 31.02 -11.92
N GLY A 202 -24.48 32.14 -11.33
CA GLY A 202 -25.62 32.16 -10.42
C GLY A 202 -26.95 31.84 -11.11
N ALA A 203 -27.14 32.33 -12.34
CA ALA A 203 -28.33 32.07 -13.13
C ALA A 203 -28.43 30.59 -13.57
N GLY A 204 -27.31 29.98 -13.95
CA GLY A 204 -27.25 28.58 -14.40
C GLY A 204 -27.29 27.55 -13.27
N TYR A 205 -26.78 27.87 -12.06
CA TYR A 205 -26.93 27.03 -10.87
C TYR A 205 -28.24 27.25 -10.12
N GLY A 206 -28.98 28.30 -10.45
CA GLY A 206 -30.29 28.63 -9.89
C GLY A 206 -31.46 28.09 -10.73
N PRO A 207 -32.70 28.39 -10.31
CA PRO A 207 -33.90 28.06 -11.08
C PRO A 207 -33.87 28.80 -12.43
N HIS A 208 -33.89 28.06 -13.52
CA HIS A 208 -33.95 28.59 -14.88
C HIS A 208 -34.85 27.69 -15.74
N LYS A 209 -35.26 28.20 -16.90
CA LYS A 209 -36.07 27.46 -17.87
C LYS A 209 -35.19 26.93 -19.00
N ILE A 210 -35.53 25.74 -19.49
CA ILE A 210 -34.90 25.09 -20.63
C ILE A 210 -35.92 25.02 -21.74
N VAL A 211 -35.53 25.54 -22.91
CA VAL A 211 -36.33 25.43 -24.12
C VAL A 211 -36.09 24.05 -24.71
N VAL A 212 -37.14 23.23 -24.77
CA VAL A 212 -37.11 21.92 -25.41
C VAL A 212 -37.78 22.04 -26.77
N GLU A 213 -37.03 21.67 -27.81
CA GLU A 213 -37.53 21.61 -29.19
C GLU A 213 -38.06 20.21 -29.46
N GLU A 214 -39.33 20.10 -29.85
CA GLU A 214 -39.88 18.83 -30.30
C GLU A 214 -39.36 18.51 -31.71
N VAL A 215 -38.55 17.45 -31.82
CA VAL A 215 -38.09 16.94 -33.11
C VAL A 215 -39.10 15.91 -33.61
N ALA A 216 -39.96 16.30 -34.54
CA ALA A 216 -40.88 15.37 -35.20
C ALA A 216 -40.08 14.30 -35.97
N LEU A 217 -40.32 13.02 -35.66
CA LEU A 217 -39.74 11.90 -36.40
C LEU A 217 -40.27 11.92 -37.84
N PRO A 218 -39.41 11.87 -38.88
CA PRO A 218 -39.89 11.79 -40.26
C PRO A 218 -40.62 10.46 -40.46
N PHE A 219 -41.95 10.51 -40.53
CA PHE A 219 -42.77 9.39 -40.98
C PHE A 219 -42.39 9.07 -42.45
N SER A 220 -42.02 7.82 -42.72
CA SER A 220 -41.57 7.34 -44.03
C SER A 220 -42.66 7.24 -45.11
N SER A 221 -43.80 7.90 -44.93
CA SER A 221 -44.94 7.85 -45.86
C SER A 221 -45.87 9.05 -45.76
N ALA A 222 -45.38 10.26 -46.06
CA ALA A 222 -46.24 11.42 -46.26
C ALA A 222 -45.91 12.13 -47.57
N LEU A 223 -46.98 12.52 -48.29
CA LEU A 223 -46.92 13.27 -49.55
C LEU A 223 -46.19 14.62 -49.37
N PRO A 224 -45.47 15.10 -50.41
CA PRO A 224 -44.57 16.25 -50.31
C PRO A 224 -45.24 17.57 -49.90
N ASP A 225 -46.55 17.74 -50.10
CA ASP A 225 -47.27 18.99 -49.76
C ASP A 225 -47.57 19.18 -48.26
N LEU A 226 -47.32 18.18 -47.40
CA LEU A 226 -47.50 18.30 -45.94
C LEU A 226 -46.18 18.56 -45.18
N VAL A 227 -45.03 18.47 -45.85
CA VAL A 227 -43.71 18.64 -45.23
C VAL A 227 -43.41 20.11 -44.92
N GLU A 228 -43.96 21.05 -45.69
CA GLU A 228 -43.81 22.49 -45.40
C GLU A 228 -44.70 22.95 -44.23
N ALA A 229 -45.78 22.22 -43.91
CA ALA A 229 -46.68 22.56 -42.80
C ALA A 229 -46.29 21.92 -41.45
N SER A 230 -45.43 20.90 -41.44
CA SER A 230 -44.98 20.22 -40.22
C SER A 230 -43.68 20.79 -39.63
N GLN A 231 -43.19 21.93 -40.12
CA GLN A 231 -42.02 22.64 -39.59
C GLN A 231 -42.37 23.72 -38.55
N ALA A 232 -43.58 23.70 -37.99
CA ALA A 232 -43.84 24.41 -36.75
C ALA A 232 -43.17 23.61 -35.60
N VAL A 233 -41.94 23.97 -35.27
CA VAL A 233 -41.23 23.46 -34.09
C VAL A 233 -41.92 24.08 -32.87
N ASP A 234 -42.82 23.32 -32.23
CA ASP A 234 -43.36 23.73 -30.94
C ASP A 234 -42.24 23.65 -29.90
N THR A 235 -41.85 24.83 -29.39
CA THR A 235 -40.86 24.96 -28.31
C THR A 235 -41.57 24.98 -26.97
N ILE A 236 -41.25 24.04 -26.08
CA ILE A 236 -41.83 23.95 -24.75
C ILE A 236 -40.79 24.39 -23.72
N ASP A 237 -41.14 25.37 -22.89
CA ASP A 237 -40.33 25.78 -21.74
C ASP A 237 -40.55 24.82 -20.57
N ILE A 238 -39.50 24.10 -20.15
CA ILE A 238 -39.51 23.22 -18.99
C ILE A 238 -38.65 23.83 -17.87
N ASP A 239 -39.12 23.74 -16.63
CA ASP A 239 -38.33 24.17 -15.47
C ASP A 239 -37.11 23.24 -15.27
N ALA A 240 -35.92 23.83 -15.17
CA ALA A 240 -34.68 23.07 -14.99
C ALA A 240 -34.60 22.45 -13.59
N ALA A 241 -34.26 21.17 -13.53
CA ALA A 241 -33.87 20.50 -12.30
C ALA A 241 -32.43 20.90 -11.90
N TYR A 242 -32.25 22.15 -11.48
CA TYR A 242 -30.94 22.76 -11.22
C TYR A 242 -30.10 22.03 -10.14
N ASN A 243 -30.74 21.37 -9.17
CA ASN A 243 -30.05 20.59 -8.12
C ASN A 243 -29.36 19.31 -8.64
N THR A 244 -29.79 18.77 -9.80
CA THR A 244 -29.30 17.49 -10.33
C THR A 244 -27.79 17.51 -10.57
N VAL A 245 -27.25 18.61 -11.10
CA VAL A 245 -25.81 18.75 -11.37
C VAL A 245 -24.99 18.69 -10.07
N THR A 246 -25.51 19.28 -9.00
CA THR A 246 -24.87 19.26 -7.67
C THR A 246 -24.89 17.85 -7.09
N TYR A 247 -26.01 17.12 -7.21
CA TYR A 247 -26.08 15.72 -6.76
C TYR A 247 -25.10 14.82 -7.52
N VAL A 248 -25.05 14.93 -8.84
CA VAL A 248 -24.09 14.17 -9.67
C VAL A 248 -22.65 14.49 -9.28
N LEU A 249 -22.33 15.76 -9.03
CA LEU A 249 -21.00 16.18 -8.58
C LEU A 249 -20.62 15.55 -7.22
N ILE A 250 -21.52 15.59 -6.24
CA ILE A 250 -21.29 15.00 -4.91
C ILE A 250 -21.12 13.48 -5.02
N ILE A 251 -21.97 12.81 -5.81
CA ILE A 251 -21.88 11.37 -6.07
C ILE A 251 -20.51 11.04 -6.67
N GLN A 252 -20.06 11.78 -7.69
CA GLN A 252 -18.76 11.54 -8.33
C GLN A 252 -17.60 11.71 -7.35
N ILE A 253 -17.62 12.79 -6.54
CA ILE A 253 -16.57 13.06 -5.55
C ILE A 253 -16.51 11.93 -4.50
N LEU A 254 -17.66 11.54 -3.94
CA LEU A 254 -17.73 10.52 -2.91
C LEU A 254 -17.39 9.12 -3.46
N ALA A 255 -17.93 8.75 -4.62
CA ALA A 255 -17.67 7.45 -5.24
C ALA A 255 -16.19 7.30 -5.62
N ALA A 256 -15.59 8.33 -6.23
CA ALA A 256 -14.16 8.30 -6.58
C ALA A 256 -13.27 8.25 -5.33
N TYR A 257 -13.62 8.99 -4.27
CA TYR A 257 -12.89 8.95 -3.01
C TYR A 257 -12.99 7.58 -2.33
N LEU A 258 -14.19 7.00 -2.25
CA LEU A 258 -14.40 5.67 -1.67
C LEU A 258 -13.66 4.59 -2.47
N CYS A 259 -13.71 4.64 -3.80
CA CYS A 259 -12.94 3.74 -4.68
C CYS A 259 -11.44 3.80 -4.36
N TYR A 260 -10.89 5.01 -4.22
CA TYR A 260 -9.48 5.19 -3.85
C TYR A 260 -9.17 4.64 -2.45
N ILE A 261 -10.00 4.92 -1.45
CA ILE A 261 -9.77 4.46 -0.06
C ILE A 261 -9.85 2.95 0.05
N PHE A 262 -10.89 2.32 -0.50
CA PHE A 262 -11.05 0.87 -0.45
C PHE A 262 -9.99 0.15 -1.29
N GLY A 263 -9.65 0.67 -2.47
CA GLY A 263 -8.58 0.09 -3.28
C GLY A 263 -7.22 0.14 -2.58
N LYS A 264 -6.91 1.28 -1.95
CA LYS A 264 -5.71 1.43 -1.11
C LYS A 264 -5.71 0.48 0.08
N PHE A 265 -6.85 0.30 0.74
CA PHE A 265 -6.98 -0.62 1.86
C PHE A 265 -6.74 -2.07 1.41
N ALA A 266 -7.37 -2.50 0.32
CA ALA A 266 -7.18 -3.83 -0.28
C ALA A 266 -5.71 -4.11 -0.61
N CYS A 267 -5.00 -3.14 -1.21
CA CYS A 267 -3.57 -3.29 -1.50
C CYS A 267 -2.71 -3.39 -0.23
N LYS A 268 -3.05 -2.67 0.85
CA LYS A 268 -2.29 -2.73 2.12
C LYS A 268 -2.40 -4.06 2.84
N ILE A 269 -3.52 -4.76 2.71
CA ILE A 269 -3.76 -6.04 3.39
C ILE A 269 -3.51 -7.25 2.49
N LEU A 270 -2.97 -7.04 1.28
CA LEU A 270 -2.60 -8.07 0.30
C LEU A 270 -3.76 -8.87 -0.32
N ILE A 271 -5.00 -8.37 -0.28
CA ILE A 271 -6.17 -8.99 -0.97
C ILE A 271 -6.44 -8.40 -2.36
N GLN A 272 -5.41 -7.81 -2.98
CA GLN A 272 -5.57 -6.98 -4.18
C GLN A 272 -6.14 -7.73 -5.39
N GLY A 273 -5.90 -9.04 -5.55
CA GLY A 273 -6.42 -9.78 -6.71
C GLY A 273 -7.94 -9.69 -6.81
N PHE A 274 -8.63 -10.06 -5.73
CA PHE A 274 -10.09 -10.09 -5.68
C PHE A 274 -10.70 -8.70 -5.43
N SER A 275 -10.11 -7.89 -4.56
CA SER A 275 -10.75 -6.63 -4.09
C SER A 275 -10.22 -5.36 -4.76
N TYR A 276 -9.27 -5.48 -5.69
CA TYR A 276 -8.69 -4.34 -6.40
C TYR A 276 -8.59 -4.59 -7.91
N ALA A 277 -7.81 -5.58 -8.33
CA ALA A 277 -7.54 -5.87 -9.74
C ALA A 277 -8.80 -6.28 -10.52
N PHE A 278 -9.62 -7.15 -9.93
CA PHE A 278 -10.85 -7.62 -10.54
C PHE A 278 -11.90 -6.49 -10.70
N PRO A 279 -12.29 -5.74 -9.63
CA PRO A 279 -13.26 -4.64 -9.77
C PRO A 279 -12.81 -3.53 -10.72
N VAL A 280 -11.52 -3.16 -10.71
CA VAL A 280 -10.98 -2.10 -11.58
C VAL A 280 -11.13 -2.49 -13.06
N ASN A 281 -10.78 -3.72 -13.45
CA ASN A 281 -10.96 -4.17 -14.83
C ASN A 281 -12.43 -4.40 -15.22
N LEU A 282 -13.30 -4.68 -14.24
CA LEU A 282 -14.73 -4.92 -14.46
C LEU A 282 -15.56 -3.63 -14.56
N THR A 283 -15.00 -2.49 -14.14
CA THR A 283 -15.72 -1.20 -14.06
C THR A 283 -16.28 -0.76 -15.42
N VAL A 284 -15.46 -0.74 -16.47
CA VAL A 284 -15.89 -0.31 -17.81
C VAL A 284 -16.89 -1.29 -18.45
N PRO A 285 -16.67 -2.62 -18.42
CA PRO A 285 -17.68 -3.59 -18.87
C PRO A 285 -19.05 -3.40 -18.19
N VAL A 286 -19.08 -3.26 -16.87
CA VAL A 286 -20.33 -3.07 -16.12
C VAL A 286 -20.96 -1.72 -16.48
N ALA A 287 -20.18 -0.65 -16.59
CA ALA A 287 -20.70 0.66 -16.99
C ALA A 287 -21.34 0.61 -18.39
N ILE A 288 -20.69 -0.02 -19.37
CA ILE A 288 -21.23 -0.18 -20.72
C ILE A 288 -22.51 -1.02 -20.69
N SER A 289 -22.55 -2.14 -19.97
CA SER A 289 -23.75 -2.96 -19.85
C SER A 289 -24.92 -2.21 -19.23
N LEU A 290 -24.66 -1.41 -18.19
CA LEU A 290 -25.68 -0.56 -17.56
C LEU A 290 -26.17 0.55 -18.48
N LEU A 291 -25.26 1.20 -19.23
CA LEU A 291 -25.62 2.24 -20.21
C LEU A 291 -26.49 1.67 -21.33
N ILE A 292 -26.12 0.52 -21.89
CA ILE A 292 -26.90 -0.16 -22.93
C ILE A 292 -28.28 -0.56 -22.38
N ALA A 293 -28.34 -1.14 -21.18
CA ALA A 293 -29.60 -1.53 -20.55
C ALA A 293 -30.50 -0.31 -20.28
N ALA A 294 -29.95 0.78 -19.74
CA ALA A 294 -30.70 2.00 -19.49
C ALA A 294 -31.22 2.63 -20.79
N CYS A 295 -30.41 2.67 -21.85
CA CYS A 295 -30.85 3.16 -23.16
C CYS A 295 -31.93 2.25 -23.78
N GLY A 296 -31.80 0.92 -23.62
CA GLY A 296 -32.80 -0.04 -24.09
C GLY A 296 -34.15 0.15 -23.41
N ILE A 297 -34.17 0.24 -22.07
CA ILE A 297 -35.40 0.44 -21.29
C ILE A 297 -36.09 1.76 -21.66
N ARG A 298 -35.34 2.86 -21.84
CA ARG A 298 -35.92 4.16 -22.22
C ARG A 298 -36.52 4.14 -23.63
N ASN A 299 -35.97 3.35 -24.56
CA ASN A 299 -36.54 3.27 -25.89
C ASN A 299 -37.79 2.40 -25.95
N ASP A 300 -37.87 1.37 -25.12
CA ASP A 300 -39.07 0.55 -24.99
C ASP A 300 -40.20 1.33 -24.29
N ASP A 301 -39.88 2.11 -23.26
CA ASP A 301 -40.78 3.04 -22.58
C ASP A 301 -40.10 4.41 -22.36
N PRO A 302 -40.43 5.42 -23.19
CA PRO A 302 -39.87 6.77 -23.10
C PRO A 302 -40.04 7.43 -21.74
N CYS A 303 -41.08 7.05 -20.99
CA CYS A 303 -41.43 7.64 -19.70
C CYS A 303 -40.83 6.90 -18.50
N PHE A 304 -40.10 5.79 -18.69
CA PHE A 304 -39.64 4.94 -17.58
C PHE A 304 -38.75 5.67 -16.56
N PHE A 305 -37.85 6.53 -17.04
CA PHE A 305 -36.95 7.31 -16.19
C PHE A 305 -37.51 8.68 -15.79
N HIS A 306 -38.72 9.01 -16.25
CA HIS A 306 -39.36 10.29 -15.99
C HIS A 306 -39.56 10.48 -14.48
N GLY A 307 -39.09 11.61 -13.95
CA GLY A 307 -39.09 11.92 -12.52
C GLY A 307 -37.87 11.46 -11.72
N SER A 308 -37.02 10.56 -12.27
CA SER A 308 -35.74 10.17 -11.65
C SER A 308 -34.55 10.90 -12.28
N ILE A 309 -34.45 10.84 -13.62
CA ILE A 309 -33.42 11.56 -14.39
C ILE A 309 -34.16 12.55 -15.29
N PRO A 310 -33.84 13.85 -15.25
CA PRO A 310 -34.46 14.81 -16.17
C PRO A 310 -34.20 14.43 -17.62
N ASP A 311 -35.22 14.49 -18.46
CA ASP A 311 -35.18 13.96 -19.82
C ASP A 311 -34.09 14.58 -20.70
N TYR A 312 -33.75 15.85 -20.45
CA TYR A 312 -32.69 16.61 -21.13
C TYR A 312 -31.27 16.32 -20.60
N LEU A 313 -31.12 15.57 -19.49
CA LEU A 313 -29.83 15.15 -18.91
C LEU A 313 -29.58 13.65 -19.06
N PHE A 314 -30.48 12.91 -19.70
CA PHE A 314 -30.29 11.50 -19.95
C PHE A 314 -29.18 11.27 -20.98
N PHE A 315 -28.58 10.07 -20.95
CA PHE A 315 -27.49 9.69 -21.84
C PHE A 315 -27.89 9.75 -23.31
N GLU A 316 -26.98 10.23 -24.16
CA GLU A 316 -27.14 10.14 -25.61
C GLU A 316 -27.10 8.65 -26.03
N SER A 317 -28.22 8.15 -26.56
CA SER A 317 -28.41 6.74 -26.86
C SER A 317 -27.83 6.38 -28.24
N PRO A 318 -27.13 5.23 -28.36
CA PRO A 318 -26.60 4.79 -29.65
C PRO A 318 -27.75 4.40 -30.59
N PRO A 319 -27.65 4.58 -31.92
CA PRO A 319 -28.75 4.30 -32.85
C PRO A 319 -29.12 2.80 -33.02
N VAL A 320 -28.45 1.88 -32.33
CA VAL A 320 -28.58 0.42 -32.52
C VAL A 320 -28.71 -0.28 -31.17
N PHE A 321 -29.82 -1.02 -30.98
CA PHE A 321 -30.25 -1.51 -29.66
C PHE A 321 -30.23 -3.03 -29.48
N ARG A 322 -30.15 -3.81 -30.57
CA ARG A 322 -30.05 -5.28 -30.50
C ARG A 322 -28.60 -5.70 -30.29
N LEU A 323 -28.33 -6.57 -29.32
CA LEU A 323 -26.98 -7.10 -29.02
C LEU A 323 -26.26 -7.66 -30.26
N ASN A 324 -26.97 -8.33 -31.16
CA ASN A 324 -26.40 -8.86 -32.41
C ASN A 324 -26.03 -7.76 -33.42
N ASP A 325 -26.81 -6.68 -33.49
CA ASP A 325 -26.53 -5.53 -34.35
C ASP A 325 -25.47 -4.61 -33.73
N PHE A 326 -25.41 -4.53 -32.41
CA PHE A 326 -24.33 -3.87 -31.65
C PHE A 326 -22.99 -4.58 -31.85
N ALA A 327 -22.98 -5.92 -31.78
CA ALA A 327 -21.79 -6.73 -32.01
C ALA A 327 -21.25 -6.63 -33.45
N SER A 328 -22.14 -6.55 -34.44
CA SER A 328 -21.78 -6.55 -35.86
C SER A 328 -21.58 -5.16 -36.48
N ARG A 329 -22.40 -4.15 -36.15
CA ARG A 329 -22.34 -2.80 -36.75
C ARG A 329 -21.52 -1.79 -35.96
N GLN A 330 -21.40 -1.93 -34.63
CA GLN A 330 -20.62 -1.01 -33.79
C GLN A 330 -19.26 -1.55 -33.35
N MET A 331 -18.77 -2.61 -34.00
CA MET A 331 -17.43 -3.17 -33.75
C MET A 331 -17.19 -3.49 -32.26
N ALA A 332 -18.21 -4.00 -31.53
CA ALA A 332 -18.07 -4.32 -30.10
C ALA A 332 -16.93 -5.33 -29.81
N TRP A 333 -16.58 -6.16 -30.81
CA TRP A 333 -15.40 -7.04 -30.75
C TRP A 333 -14.07 -6.27 -30.68
N ALA A 334 -13.97 -5.08 -31.29
CA ALA A 334 -12.79 -4.23 -31.21
C ALA A 334 -12.58 -3.70 -29.78
N TRP A 335 -13.67 -3.37 -29.07
CA TRP A 335 -13.59 -3.01 -27.66
C TRP A 335 -13.12 -4.13 -26.75
N LEU A 336 -13.49 -5.40 -27.02
CA LEU A 336 -12.93 -6.53 -26.28
C LEU A 336 -11.41 -6.60 -26.45
N LEU A 337 -10.87 -6.28 -27.63
CA LEU A 337 -9.42 -6.17 -27.85
C LEU A 337 -8.81 -5.01 -27.05
N TRP A 338 -9.49 -3.87 -26.95
CA TRP A 338 -9.03 -2.73 -26.15
C TRP A 338 -9.00 -3.07 -24.66
N LEU A 339 -10.02 -3.77 -24.15
CA LEU A 339 -10.11 -4.25 -22.77
C LEU A 339 -9.00 -5.27 -22.45
N LEU A 340 -8.79 -6.24 -23.34
CA LEU A 340 -7.73 -7.24 -23.18
C LEU A 340 -6.34 -6.57 -23.19
N SER A 341 -6.16 -5.57 -24.06
CA SER A 341 -4.94 -4.77 -24.10
C SER A 341 -4.69 -4.04 -22.78
N GLN A 342 -5.69 -3.33 -22.25
CA GLN A 342 -5.55 -2.63 -20.96
C GLN A 342 -5.25 -3.62 -19.83
N THR A 343 -5.94 -4.76 -19.80
CA THR A 343 -5.72 -5.82 -18.80
C THR A 343 -4.29 -6.35 -18.86
N TRP A 344 -3.73 -6.52 -20.06
CA TRP A 344 -2.34 -6.92 -20.25
C TRP A 344 -1.34 -5.85 -19.79
N ILE A 345 -1.55 -4.58 -20.17
CA ILE A 345 -0.68 -3.46 -19.78
C ILE A 345 -0.71 -3.23 -18.26
N THR A 346 -1.81 -3.60 -17.60
CA THR A 346 -2.00 -3.47 -16.16
C THR A 346 -1.85 -4.80 -15.41
N LEU A 347 -1.31 -5.85 -16.03
CA LEU A 347 -1.23 -7.20 -15.45
C LEU A 347 -0.50 -7.24 -14.09
N HIS A 348 0.40 -6.28 -13.83
CA HIS A 348 1.12 -6.17 -12.54
C HIS A 348 0.20 -5.97 -11.33
N ILE A 349 -1.01 -5.41 -11.51
CA ILE A 349 -1.96 -5.23 -10.40
C ILE A 349 -2.51 -6.55 -9.85
N TRP A 350 -2.38 -7.65 -10.60
CA TRP A 350 -2.86 -8.98 -10.21
C TRP A 350 -1.86 -9.74 -9.33
N THR A 351 -0.56 -9.41 -9.39
CA THR A 351 0.51 -10.16 -8.70
C THR A 351 1.26 -9.24 -7.73
N PRO A 352 0.82 -9.13 -6.46
CA PRO A 352 1.51 -8.29 -5.49
C PRO A 352 2.88 -8.86 -5.17
N LYS A 353 3.90 -8.00 -5.07
CA LYS A 353 5.19 -8.37 -4.47
C LYS A 353 5.56 -7.47 -3.30
N CYS A 354 4.61 -6.65 -2.82
CA CYS A 354 4.79 -5.74 -1.70
C CYS A 354 4.66 -6.45 -0.34
N GLU A 355 5.33 -5.88 0.65
CA GLU A 355 5.14 -6.21 2.06
C GLU A 355 3.74 -5.80 2.57
N ARG A 356 3.28 -6.50 3.60
CA ARG A 356 2.02 -6.19 4.28
C ARG A 356 2.09 -4.78 4.91
N LEU A 357 0.96 -4.07 4.89
CA LEU A 357 0.80 -2.73 5.44
C LEU A 357 1.74 -1.66 4.86
N ALA A 358 2.32 -1.89 3.67
CA ALA A 358 3.21 -0.95 3.01
C ALA A 358 2.65 0.49 2.96
N ASN A 359 3.56 1.46 3.02
CA ASN A 359 3.20 2.87 2.90
C ASN A 359 2.56 3.15 1.53
N THR A 360 1.63 4.10 1.49
CA THR A 360 0.90 4.44 0.25
C THR A 360 1.84 4.87 -0.87
N GLU A 361 2.95 5.51 -0.52
CA GLU A 361 3.99 5.94 -1.47
C GLU A 361 4.76 4.77 -2.08
N LYS A 362 4.84 3.64 -1.37
CA LYS A 362 5.43 2.39 -1.87
C LYS A 362 4.43 1.62 -2.75
N LEU A 363 3.12 1.74 -2.48
CA LEU A 363 2.07 1.07 -3.25
C LEU A 363 1.68 1.82 -4.54
N PHE A 364 1.56 3.14 -4.46
CA PHE A 364 1.09 4.00 -5.56
C PHE A 364 2.18 4.96 -6.00
N VAL A 365 2.17 5.29 -7.28
CA VAL A 365 3.07 6.29 -7.86
C VAL A 365 2.68 7.67 -7.33
N THR A 366 1.57 8.22 -7.78
CA THR A 366 1.03 9.50 -7.34
C THR A 366 0.31 9.37 -5.99
N PRO A 367 0.32 10.45 -5.17
CA PRO A 367 -0.21 10.38 -3.80
C PRO A 367 -1.74 10.26 -3.73
N MET A 368 -2.46 10.71 -4.76
CA MET A 368 -3.92 10.70 -4.90
C MET A 368 -4.33 10.12 -6.28
N TYR A 369 -5.62 10.16 -6.59
CA TYR A 369 -6.24 9.63 -7.81
C TYR A 369 -6.64 10.75 -8.77
N ASN A 370 -6.86 10.43 -10.05
CA ASN A 370 -7.57 11.29 -10.99
C ASN A 370 -9.08 11.01 -10.87
N ALA A 371 -9.87 12.03 -10.53
CA ALA A 371 -11.31 11.88 -10.31
C ALA A 371 -12.12 11.69 -11.61
N LEU A 372 -11.63 12.19 -12.75
CA LEU A 372 -12.36 12.08 -14.02
C LEU A 372 -12.24 10.67 -14.62
N LEU A 373 -11.13 9.99 -14.35
CA LEU A 373 -10.84 8.64 -14.86
C LEU A 373 -10.36 7.75 -13.70
N ILE A 374 -11.25 7.47 -12.74
CA ILE A 374 -10.89 6.82 -11.48
C ILE A 374 -10.35 5.40 -11.68
N ASP A 375 -11.01 4.59 -12.50
CA ASP A 375 -10.63 3.20 -12.81
C ASP A 375 -9.26 3.14 -13.51
N GLN A 376 -9.07 3.96 -14.55
CA GLN A 376 -7.81 4.08 -15.29
C GLN A 376 -6.69 4.60 -14.38
N SER A 377 -7.01 5.59 -13.54
CA SER A 377 -6.09 6.10 -12.54
C SER A 377 -5.67 5.01 -11.57
N MET A 378 -6.58 4.23 -11.00
CA MET A 378 -6.21 3.17 -10.05
C MET A 378 -5.38 2.08 -10.74
N ALA A 379 -5.78 1.63 -11.94
CA ALA A 379 -5.07 0.59 -12.68
C ALA A 379 -3.60 0.98 -12.99
N MET A 380 -3.39 2.18 -13.53
CA MET A 380 -2.08 2.64 -13.99
C MET A 380 -1.22 3.29 -12.89
N ASN A 381 -1.82 3.77 -11.81
CA ASN A 381 -1.09 4.38 -10.69
C ASN A 381 -0.52 3.36 -9.70
N ARG A 382 -1.02 2.12 -9.70
CA ARG A 382 -0.47 1.05 -8.85
C ARG A 382 0.96 0.70 -9.29
N ARG A 383 1.94 0.81 -8.40
CA ARG A 383 3.36 0.56 -8.73
C ARG A 383 3.61 -0.83 -9.31
N ARG A 384 4.43 -0.90 -10.36
CA ARG A 384 4.87 -2.14 -11.01
C ARG A 384 6.09 -2.79 -10.32
N ASP A 385 7.03 -1.97 -9.84
CA ASP A 385 8.30 -2.43 -9.24
C ASP A 385 8.18 -2.62 -7.73
N ASP A 386 7.31 -3.55 -7.32
CA ASP A 386 7.28 -4.04 -5.96
C ASP A 386 8.52 -4.95 -5.75
N GLN A 387 9.63 -4.40 -5.24
CA GLN A 387 10.72 -5.24 -4.75
C GLN A 387 10.33 -5.75 -3.36
N ALA A 388 10.25 -7.07 -3.21
CA ALA A 388 10.38 -7.70 -1.89
C ALA A 388 11.87 -7.65 -1.52
N ASP A 389 12.18 -7.19 -0.31
CA ASP A 389 13.57 -7.03 0.16
C ASP A 389 14.32 -8.38 0.27
N VAL A 390 13.66 -9.53 0.09
CA VAL A 390 14.26 -10.88 0.15
C VAL A 390 13.92 -11.66 -1.11
N LYS A 391 14.93 -12.13 -1.85
CA LYS A 391 14.73 -13.00 -3.02
C LYS A 391 14.77 -14.45 -2.60
N THR A 392 13.99 -15.29 -3.30
CA THR A 392 13.99 -16.74 -3.11
C THR A 392 15.34 -17.40 -3.41
N GLU A 393 16.19 -16.73 -4.19
CA GLU A 393 17.56 -17.16 -4.50
C GLU A 393 18.48 -17.07 -3.26
N ASP A 394 18.27 -16.07 -2.39
CA ASP A 394 19.07 -15.85 -1.17
C ASP A 394 18.82 -16.95 -0.11
N LEU A 395 17.67 -17.65 -0.19
CA LEU A 395 17.28 -18.74 0.71
C LEU A 395 17.92 -20.08 0.36
N ALA A 396 18.20 -20.34 -0.92
CA ALA A 396 18.91 -21.54 -1.37
C ALA A 396 20.39 -21.52 -0.93
N GLU A 397 20.95 -20.32 -0.77
CA GLU A 397 22.29 -20.13 -0.18
C GLU A 397 22.28 -20.43 1.33
N ILE A 398 21.22 -20.06 2.07
CA ILE A 398 21.06 -20.40 3.50
C ILE A 398 20.99 -21.92 3.73
N GLU A 399 20.34 -22.68 2.83
CA GLU A 399 20.26 -24.15 2.92
C GLU A 399 21.61 -24.83 2.74
N LYS A 400 22.47 -24.33 1.84
CA LYS A 400 23.84 -24.85 1.68
C LYS A 400 24.69 -24.57 2.92
N GLU A 401 24.59 -23.37 3.49
CA GLU A 401 25.44 -22.96 4.62
C GLU A 401 25.10 -23.68 5.95
N LYS A 402 23.82 -23.95 6.24
CA LYS A 402 23.44 -24.71 7.46
C LYS A 402 23.83 -26.20 7.41
N GLY A 403 24.14 -26.74 6.23
CA GLY A 403 24.69 -28.09 6.08
C GLY A 403 26.15 -28.20 6.55
N ASP A 404 26.92 -27.12 6.38
CA ASP A 404 28.37 -27.11 6.62
C ASP A 404 28.73 -26.85 8.11
N GLU A 405 27.89 -26.15 8.87
CA GLU A 405 28.11 -25.91 10.31
C GLU A 405 28.03 -27.19 11.19
N TYR A 406 27.53 -28.31 10.66
CA TYR A 406 27.54 -29.60 11.37
C TYR A 406 28.88 -30.35 11.23
N TYR A 407 29.76 -29.94 10.30
CA TYR A 407 31.03 -30.62 10.00
C TYR A 407 32.29 -29.84 10.42
N GLU A 408 32.21 -28.54 10.72
CA GLU A 408 33.38 -27.80 11.23
C GLU A 408 33.55 -27.99 12.75
N THR A 409 33.85 -29.22 13.15
CA THR A 409 34.64 -29.46 14.37
C THR A 409 36.04 -29.91 13.96
N ILE A 410 37.02 -29.11 14.33
CA ILE A 410 38.46 -29.38 14.33
C ILE A 410 39.11 -29.41 12.92
N SER A 411 39.62 -28.26 12.47
CA SER A 411 40.96 -28.23 11.89
C SER A 411 41.65 -26.88 12.14
N VAL A 412 42.84 -26.99 12.72
CA VAL A 412 43.79 -25.91 12.98
C VAL A 412 44.59 -25.65 11.70
N HIS A 413 44.71 -24.38 11.31
CA HIS A 413 45.63 -23.77 10.34
C HIS A 413 45.92 -24.49 9.01
N THR A 414 45.64 -23.80 7.89
CA THR A 414 46.69 -23.44 6.92
C THR A 414 46.20 -22.28 6.02
N ASP A 415 47.07 -21.29 5.82
CA ASP A 415 46.91 -20.20 4.87
C ASP A 415 46.83 -20.70 3.43
N GLY A 416 46.02 -20.02 2.60
CA GLY A 416 46.10 -20.18 1.14
C GLY A 416 44.80 -19.89 0.39
N SER A 417 44.69 -18.66 -0.12
CA SER A 417 43.86 -18.26 -1.28
C SER A 417 42.38 -18.70 -1.29
N ALA A 418 41.49 -17.84 -0.79
CA ALA A 418 40.07 -17.88 -1.15
C ALA A 418 39.60 -16.49 -1.58
N LEU A 419 38.87 -16.44 -2.69
CA LEU A 419 38.17 -15.27 -3.24
C LEU A 419 37.42 -14.48 -2.16
N PRO A 420 37.26 -13.15 -2.29
CA PRO A 420 36.58 -12.35 -1.29
C PRO A 420 35.13 -12.83 -1.13
N ARG A 421 34.86 -13.53 -0.03
CA ARG A 421 33.49 -13.88 0.39
C ARG A 421 32.69 -12.59 0.54
N PRO A 422 31.40 -12.54 0.15
CA PRO A 422 30.57 -11.38 0.46
C PRO A 422 30.61 -11.12 1.97
N SER A 423 30.79 -9.86 2.35
CA SER A 423 30.96 -9.46 3.75
C SER A 423 29.70 -9.70 4.60
N VAL A 424 28.52 -9.79 3.97
CA VAL A 424 27.21 -9.99 4.58
C VAL A 424 26.65 -11.33 4.15
N LYS A 425 26.19 -12.15 5.12
CA LYS A 425 25.59 -13.46 4.86
C LYS A 425 24.07 -13.34 4.76
N SER A 426 23.44 -14.22 3.99
CA SER A 426 21.97 -14.32 3.88
C SER A 426 21.30 -14.62 5.24
N SER A 427 21.97 -15.37 6.11
CA SER A 427 21.53 -15.60 7.50
C SER A 427 21.51 -14.35 8.39
N ASP A 428 22.22 -13.28 8.01
CA ASP A 428 22.21 -12.02 8.76
C ASP A 428 20.93 -11.20 8.55
N HIS A 429 20.15 -11.54 7.50
CA HIS A 429 18.83 -10.96 7.23
C HIS A 429 17.69 -11.65 8.01
N ILE A 430 17.97 -12.74 8.72
CA ILE A 430 16.98 -13.43 9.54
C ILE A 430 16.63 -12.53 10.73
N THR A 431 15.33 -12.34 10.96
CA THR A 431 14.83 -11.56 12.09
C THR A 431 15.17 -12.26 13.42
N ARG A 432 15.90 -11.58 14.30
CA ARG A 432 16.23 -12.07 15.65
C ARG A 432 15.49 -11.29 16.71
N ILE A 433 14.90 -11.98 17.67
CA ILE A 433 14.11 -11.39 18.75
C ILE A 433 14.71 -11.84 20.07
N TYR A 434 15.20 -10.87 20.85
CA TYR A 434 15.60 -11.09 22.23
C TYR A 434 14.48 -10.61 23.15
N ALA A 435 13.72 -11.55 23.72
CA ALA A 435 12.71 -11.24 24.72
C ALA A 435 13.38 -10.98 26.06
N CYS A 436 13.33 -9.73 26.53
CA CYS A 436 13.98 -9.26 27.74
C CYS A 436 12.94 -8.95 28.81
N ALA A 437 12.81 -9.84 29.80
CA ALA A 437 11.93 -9.65 30.94
C ALA A 437 12.71 -9.24 32.19
N THR A 438 12.15 -8.33 32.99
CA THR A 438 12.70 -8.00 34.32
C THR A 438 11.81 -8.58 35.40
N LEU A 439 12.39 -9.37 36.30
CA LEU A 439 11.70 -9.98 37.45
C LEU A 439 12.38 -9.53 38.76
N TRP A 440 11.61 -9.46 39.83
CA TRP A 440 12.05 -9.27 41.21
C TRP A 440 11.24 -10.10 42.21
N HIS A 441 9.99 -9.70 42.48
CA HIS A 441 9.13 -10.27 43.52
C HIS A 441 7.79 -10.77 42.96
N GLU A 442 7.80 -11.26 41.74
CA GLU A 442 6.58 -11.76 41.08
C GLU A 442 6.05 -13.00 41.78
N THR A 443 4.72 -13.11 41.82
CA THR A 443 4.06 -14.29 42.38
C THR A 443 4.13 -15.48 41.44
N LYS A 444 3.76 -16.66 41.93
CA LYS A 444 3.68 -17.87 41.10
C LYS A 444 2.74 -17.64 39.91
N GLU A 445 1.59 -17.02 40.14
CA GLU A 445 0.57 -16.75 39.12
C GLU A 445 1.07 -15.78 38.04
N GLU A 446 1.79 -14.72 38.44
CA GLU A 446 2.39 -13.75 37.51
C GLU A 446 3.44 -14.43 36.63
N MET A 447 4.41 -15.13 37.25
CA MET A 447 5.42 -15.90 36.53
C MET A 447 4.77 -16.95 35.61
N MET A 448 3.65 -17.53 36.02
CA MET A 448 2.93 -18.51 35.23
C MET A 448 2.42 -17.94 33.91
N VAL A 449 1.80 -16.77 33.97
CA VAL A 449 1.29 -16.04 32.80
C VAL A 449 2.44 -15.72 31.84
N PHE A 450 3.53 -15.18 32.36
CA PHE A 450 4.72 -14.86 31.57
C PHE A 450 5.32 -16.11 30.90
N LEU A 451 5.56 -17.18 31.66
CA LEU A 451 6.16 -18.41 31.13
C LEU A 451 5.28 -19.06 30.06
N LYS A 452 3.95 -19.04 30.22
CA LYS A 452 3.01 -19.51 29.17
C LYS A 452 3.16 -18.72 27.87
N SER A 453 3.40 -17.42 27.93
CA SER A 453 3.69 -16.59 26.74
C SER A 453 4.99 -17.01 26.06
N ILE A 454 6.04 -17.28 26.85
CA ILE A 454 7.33 -17.74 26.31
C ILE A 454 7.23 -19.14 25.67
N MET A 455 6.50 -20.08 26.29
CA MET A 455 6.29 -21.42 25.74
C MET A 455 5.50 -21.38 24.42
N ARG A 456 4.47 -20.52 24.31
CA ARG A 456 3.74 -20.29 23.05
C ARG A 456 4.64 -19.77 21.92
N MET A 457 5.61 -18.90 22.24
CA MET A 457 6.61 -18.42 21.26
C MET A 457 7.56 -19.54 20.81
N ASP A 458 8.01 -20.39 21.73
CA ASP A 458 8.86 -21.54 21.42
C ASP A 458 8.15 -22.55 20.50
N GLU A 459 6.86 -22.81 20.75
CA GLU A 459 6.01 -23.66 19.90
C GLU A 459 5.86 -23.07 18.48
N ASP A 460 5.53 -21.77 18.36
CA ASP A 460 5.35 -21.10 17.07
C ASP A 460 6.64 -21.10 16.23
N GLN A 461 7.79 -20.74 16.83
CA GLN A 461 9.08 -20.81 16.12
C GLN A 461 9.41 -22.25 15.71
N CYS A 462 9.13 -23.24 16.57
CA CYS A 462 9.38 -24.64 16.24
C CYS A 462 8.55 -25.07 15.02
N ALA A 463 7.25 -24.76 14.99
CA ALA A 463 6.36 -25.06 13.89
C ALA A 463 6.85 -24.45 12.57
N ARG A 464 7.22 -23.16 12.58
CA ARG A 464 7.76 -22.46 11.39
C ARG A 464 9.07 -23.06 10.91
N ARG A 465 9.99 -23.37 11.83
CA ARG A 465 11.28 -24.01 11.50
C ARG A 465 11.08 -25.40 10.89
N VAL A 466 10.14 -26.19 11.42
CA VAL A 466 9.80 -27.51 10.90
C VAL A 466 9.17 -27.39 9.51
N ALA A 467 8.24 -26.46 9.30
CA ALA A 467 7.63 -26.21 8.00
C ALA A 467 8.68 -25.84 6.94
N GLN A 468 9.61 -24.93 7.26
CA GLN A 468 10.71 -24.60 6.36
C GLN A 468 11.60 -25.81 6.06
N LYS A 469 12.05 -26.52 7.10
CA LYS A 469 13.02 -27.62 6.97
C LYS A 469 12.47 -28.84 6.24
N TYR A 470 11.21 -29.22 6.51
CA TYR A 470 10.64 -30.48 6.03
C TYR A 470 9.67 -30.29 4.86
N LEU A 471 8.93 -29.18 4.79
CA LEU A 471 7.97 -28.91 3.71
C LEU A 471 8.54 -28.03 2.60
N ARG A 472 9.76 -27.49 2.77
CA ARG A 472 10.42 -26.54 1.84
C ARG A 472 9.56 -25.32 1.50
N ILE A 473 8.67 -24.94 2.42
CA ILE A 473 7.86 -23.72 2.31
C ILE A 473 8.70 -22.57 2.86
N VAL A 474 8.89 -21.54 2.06
CA VAL A 474 9.54 -20.30 2.50
C VAL A 474 8.53 -19.52 3.33
N ASP A 475 8.76 -19.46 4.65
CA ASP A 475 8.03 -18.56 5.54
C ASP A 475 8.75 -17.19 5.59
N PRO A 476 8.18 -16.13 4.98
CA PRO A 476 8.76 -14.78 5.02
C PRO A 476 8.75 -14.17 6.44
N ASP A 477 7.92 -14.71 7.33
CA ASP A 477 7.72 -14.21 8.69
C ASP A 477 8.56 -14.99 9.72
N TYR A 478 9.51 -15.80 9.27
CA TYR A 478 10.39 -16.55 10.15
C TYR A 478 11.27 -15.65 11.01
N TYR A 479 11.37 -16.03 12.28
CA TYR A 479 12.21 -15.35 13.28
C TYR A 479 12.93 -16.36 14.17
N GLU A 480 14.04 -15.92 14.76
CA GLU A 480 14.75 -16.63 15.82
C GLU A 480 14.48 -15.92 17.15
N PHE A 481 13.98 -16.67 18.14
CA PHE A 481 13.60 -16.18 19.46
C PHE A 481 14.54 -16.70 20.55
N GLU A 482 15.02 -15.80 21.40
CA GLU A 482 15.82 -16.12 22.59
C GLU A 482 15.30 -15.32 23.79
N THR A 483 15.05 -15.99 24.91
CA THR A 483 14.48 -15.37 26.11
C THR A 483 15.57 -15.06 27.12
N HIS A 484 15.60 -13.83 27.61
CA HIS A 484 16.45 -13.33 28.67
C HIS A 484 15.61 -12.79 29.83
N ILE A 485 15.75 -13.39 30.99
CA ILE A 485 15.10 -13.00 32.23
C ILE A 485 16.15 -12.36 33.13
N PHE A 486 15.98 -11.10 33.52
CA PHE A 486 16.86 -10.39 34.43
C PHE A 486 16.23 -10.36 35.81
N PHE A 487 16.73 -11.21 36.70
CA PHE A 487 16.24 -11.36 38.06
C PHE A 487 17.02 -10.42 38.98
N ASP A 488 16.35 -9.37 39.46
CA ASP A 488 16.91 -8.42 40.43
C ASP A 488 16.96 -9.05 41.83
N ASP A 489 18.04 -8.78 42.56
CA ASP A 489 18.24 -9.23 43.96
C ASP A 489 18.03 -10.75 44.15
N ALA A 490 18.70 -11.54 43.34
CA ALA A 490 18.45 -12.97 43.19
C ALA A 490 19.05 -13.85 44.31
N PHE A 491 19.80 -13.26 45.24
CA PHE A 491 20.59 -13.96 46.24
C PHE A 491 20.26 -13.50 47.66
N GLU A 492 20.22 -14.46 48.58
CA GLU A 492 20.00 -14.25 50.01
C GLU A 492 21.00 -15.05 50.83
N ILE A 493 21.24 -14.64 52.07
CA ILE A 493 22.09 -15.38 53.02
C ILE A 493 21.39 -16.71 53.34
N SER A 494 22.16 -17.79 53.42
CA SER A 494 21.60 -19.12 53.66
C SER A 494 21.03 -19.24 55.07
N ASP A 495 19.98 -20.04 55.21
CA ASP A 495 19.35 -20.30 56.53
C ASP A 495 20.23 -21.17 57.46
N HIS A 496 21.29 -21.76 56.93
CA HIS A 496 22.15 -22.73 57.62
C HIS A 496 23.52 -22.18 58.00
N SER A 497 23.96 -21.10 57.34
CA SER A 497 25.28 -20.49 57.49
C SER A 497 25.23 -19.03 57.05
N ASP A 498 25.71 -18.13 57.90
CA ASP A 498 25.84 -16.70 57.59
C ASP A 498 26.90 -16.43 56.50
N GLU A 499 27.76 -17.40 56.19
CA GLU A 499 28.82 -17.30 55.18
C GLU A 499 28.38 -17.77 53.78
N ASP A 500 27.30 -18.56 53.70
CA ASP A 500 26.83 -19.13 52.44
C ASP A 500 25.74 -18.27 51.81
N ILE A 501 25.84 -18.03 50.50
CA ILE A 501 24.84 -17.29 49.72
C ILE A 501 24.03 -18.29 48.89
N GLN A 502 22.70 -18.26 49.05
CA GLN A 502 21.76 -19.09 48.28
C GLN A 502 20.90 -18.25 47.33
N CYS A 503 20.30 -18.89 46.33
CA CYS A 503 19.28 -18.24 45.51
C CYS A 503 18.04 -17.96 46.35
N ASN A 504 17.44 -16.79 46.13
CA ASN A 504 16.25 -16.38 46.87
C ASN A 504 15.03 -17.28 46.59
N ARG A 505 14.01 -17.17 47.43
CA ARG A 505 12.74 -17.92 47.25
C ARG A 505 12.08 -17.74 45.89
N PHE A 506 12.18 -16.56 45.27
CA PHE A 506 11.50 -16.25 44.02
C PHE A 506 12.19 -16.91 42.81
N VAL A 507 13.51 -17.04 42.84
CA VAL A 507 14.27 -17.83 41.87
C VAL A 507 13.89 -19.31 42.00
N LYS A 508 13.70 -19.83 43.22
CA LYS A 508 13.22 -21.20 43.44
C LYS A 508 11.81 -21.40 42.83
N ILE A 509 10.89 -20.46 43.07
CA ILE A 509 9.54 -20.46 42.46
C ILE A 509 9.62 -20.47 40.93
N LEU A 510 10.50 -19.66 40.33
CA LEU A 510 10.70 -19.66 38.87
C LEU A 510 11.10 -21.04 38.36
N VAL A 511 12.06 -21.71 39.02
CA VAL A 511 12.50 -23.06 38.61
C VAL A 511 11.35 -24.07 38.68
N ASP A 512 10.55 -24.03 39.75
CA ASP A 512 9.45 -24.97 39.96
C ASP A 512 8.29 -24.74 38.98
N THR A 513 8.05 -23.49 38.58
CA THR A 513 6.91 -23.09 37.74
C THR A 513 7.15 -23.41 36.25
N ILE A 514 8.40 -23.58 35.81
CA ILE A 514 8.73 -23.84 34.38
C ILE A 514 8.14 -25.15 33.86
N ASP A 515 8.22 -26.23 34.65
CA ASP A 515 7.70 -27.55 34.26
C ASP A 515 6.16 -27.54 34.17
N GLU A 516 5.52 -26.83 35.11
CA GLU A 516 4.07 -26.60 35.10
C GLU A 516 3.65 -25.80 33.85
N ALA A 517 4.43 -24.78 33.47
CA ALA A 517 4.15 -23.93 32.30
C ALA A 517 4.18 -24.70 31.00
N ALA A 518 5.23 -25.50 30.84
CA ALA A 518 5.40 -26.34 29.67
C ALA A 518 4.26 -27.35 29.58
N SER A 519 3.88 -27.95 30.72
CA SER A 519 2.83 -28.97 30.75
C SER A 519 1.45 -28.41 30.39
N GLU A 520 1.13 -27.20 30.86
CA GLU A 520 -0.13 -26.53 30.55
C GLU A 520 -0.24 -26.11 29.07
N VAL A 521 0.82 -25.54 28.49
CA VAL A 521 0.79 -25.06 27.09
C VAL A 521 0.74 -26.23 26.11
N HIS A 522 1.54 -27.27 26.34
CA HIS A 522 1.58 -28.45 25.46
C HIS A 522 0.50 -29.49 25.78
N GLN A 523 -0.35 -29.25 26.78
CA GLN A 523 -1.45 -30.13 27.21
C GLN A 523 -1.00 -31.58 27.50
N THR A 524 0.26 -31.77 27.92
CA THR A 524 0.89 -33.06 28.19
C THR A 524 1.91 -32.86 29.30
N ASN A 525 2.13 -33.87 30.15
CA ASN A 525 3.14 -33.77 31.21
C ASN A 525 4.56 -33.67 30.60
N ILE A 526 5.16 -32.50 30.68
CA ILE A 526 6.50 -32.20 30.17
C ILE A 526 7.39 -31.81 31.34
N ARG A 527 8.54 -32.47 31.42
CA ARG A 527 9.57 -32.17 32.40
C ARG A 527 10.83 -31.71 31.69
N LEU A 528 11.26 -30.48 31.94
CA LEU A 528 12.46 -29.94 31.32
C LEU A 528 13.72 -30.51 31.99
N ARG A 529 14.82 -30.52 31.23
CA ARG A 529 16.12 -30.84 31.80
C ARG A 529 16.53 -29.73 32.77
N PRO A 530 17.20 -30.05 33.89
CA PRO A 530 17.73 -29.05 34.80
C PRO A 530 18.60 -28.01 34.07
N PRO A 531 18.57 -26.73 34.51
CA PRO A 531 19.34 -25.68 33.86
C PRO A 531 20.84 -25.89 34.02
N LYS A 532 21.59 -25.49 33.00
CA LYS A 532 23.03 -25.32 33.11
C LYS A 532 23.32 -24.05 33.92
N LYS A 533 24.13 -24.20 34.98
CA LYS A 533 24.50 -23.12 35.90
C LYS A 533 25.87 -22.56 35.51
N TYR A 534 25.99 -21.24 35.42
CA TYR A 534 27.25 -20.56 35.12
C TYR A 534 27.49 -19.43 36.13
N PRO A 535 28.70 -19.33 36.72
CA PRO A 535 29.10 -18.13 37.46
C PRO A 535 29.30 -16.98 36.48
N THR A 536 28.95 -15.77 36.88
CA THR A 536 29.09 -14.56 36.05
C THR A 536 29.59 -13.37 36.88
N PRO A 537 30.20 -12.34 36.26
CA PRO A 537 30.71 -11.19 37.00
C PRO A 537 29.64 -10.47 37.84
N TYR A 538 28.38 -10.49 37.40
CA TYR A 538 27.26 -9.83 38.07
C TYR A 538 26.46 -10.75 39.02
N GLY A 539 26.89 -12.01 39.21
CA GLY A 539 26.18 -13.01 40.02
C GLY A 539 26.17 -14.38 39.35
N GLY A 540 25.02 -14.85 38.88
CA GLY A 540 24.86 -16.16 38.26
C GLY A 540 24.03 -16.15 36.98
N ARG A 541 24.07 -17.26 36.24
CA ARG A 541 23.23 -17.47 35.06
C ARG A 541 22.72 -18.91 35.00
N LEU A 542 21.43 -19.05 34.76
CA LEU A 542 20.76 -20.33 34.50
C LEU A 542 20.33 -20.39 33.03
N VAL A 543 20.62 -21.50 32.36
CA VAL A 543 20.30 -21.69 30.93
C VAL A 543 19.50 -22.96 30.74
N TRP A 544 18.30 -22.81 30.17
CA TRP A 544 17.42 -23.89 29.74
C TRP A 544 17.36 -23.96 28.21
N THR A 545 17.12 -25.17 27.71
CA THR A 545 16.69 -25.40 26.34
C THR A 545 15.24 -25.87 26.39
N LEU A 546 14.35 -25.08 25.80
CA LEU A 546 12.91 -25.34 25.76
C LEU A 546 12.58 -26.48 24.76
N PRO A 547 11.38 -27.07 24.80
CA PRO A 547 11.00 -28.20 23.93
C PRO A 547 11.18 -27.92 22.43
N GLY A 548 10.85 -26.70 21.98
CA GLY A 548 11.05 -26.18 20.63
C GLY A 548 12.50 -25.76 20.33
N LYS A 549 13.46 -26.13 21.17
CA LYS A 549 14.91 -25.86 21.05
C LYS A 549 15.30 -24.39 21.09
N THR A 550 14.42 -23.48 21.50
CA THR A 550 14.84 -22.13 21.85
C THR A 550 15.58 -22.13 23.19
N LYS A 551 16.34 -21.05 23.45
CA LYS A 551 17.08 -20.88 24.70
C LYS A 551 16.32 -19.92 25.60
N MET A 552 16.22 -20.28 26.87
CA MET A 552 15.76 -19.39 27.92
C MET A 552 16.89 -19.22 28.94
N ILE A 553 17.24 -17.98 29.23
CA ILE A 553 18.40 -17.61 30.02
C ILE A 553 17.94 -16.69 31.16
N ALA A 554 18.09 -17.14 32.41
CA ALA A 554 17.90 -16.28 33.57
C ALA A 554 19.25 -15.75 34.07
N HIS A 555 19.39 -14.43 34.04
CA HIS A 555 20.50 -13.68 34.59
C HIS A 555 20.16 -13.33 36.05
N LEU A 556 20.84 -13.97 36.99
CA LEU A 556 20.66 -13.79 38.43
C LEU A 556 21.61 -12.69 38.91
N LYS A 557 21.05 -11.54 39.30
CA LYS A 557 21.84 -10.38 39.72
C LYS A 557 22.09 -10.41 41.22
N ASP A 558 23.36 -10.23 41.57
CA ASP A 558 23.82 -10.03 42.94
C ASP A 558 23.84 -8.52 43.24
N LYS A 559 23.07 -8.09 44.26
CA LYS A 559 22.92 -6.67 44.64
C LYS A 559 24.24 -6.02 45.04
N ASP A 560 25.20 -6.81 45.51
CA ASP A 560 26.50 -6.33 45.98
C ASP A 560 27.49 -6.15 44.82
N ARG A 561 27.23 -6.78 43.66
CA ARG A 561 28.10 -6.72 42.48
C ARG A 561 27.59 -5.77 41.39
N ILE A 562 26.27 -5.66 41.23
CA ILE A 562 25.66 -4.86 40.18
C ILE A 562 24.47 -4.04 40.71
N ARG A 563 24.25 -2.87 40.11
CA ARG A 563 23.11 -2.01 40.46
C ARG A 563 21.79 -2.75 40.27
N HIS A 564 21.00 -2.81 41.33
CA HIS A 564 19.67 -3.42 41.37
C HIS A 564 18.60 -2.43 40.89
N ARG A 565 17.37 -2.92 40.68
CA ARG A 565 16.15 -2.25 40.18
C ARG A 565 15.95 -2.38 38.68
N LYS A 566 14.68 -2.37 38.30
CA LYS A 566 14.15 -2.49 36.92
C LYS A 566 14.90 -1.67 35.88
N ARG A 567 15.17 -0.37 36.13
CA ARG A 567 15.89 0.49 35.17
C ARG A 567 17.33 0.04 34.92
N TRP A 568 18.03 -0.42 35.94
CA TRP A 568 19.39 -0.94 35.79
C TRP A 568 19.42 -2.29 35.10
N SER A 569 18.41 -3.13 35.32
CA SER A 569 18.20 -4.35 34.55
C SER A 569 17.93 -4.07 33.07
N GLN A 570 17.19 -3.00 32.77
CA GLN A 570 16.96 -2.56 31.38
C GLN A 570 18.26 -2.11 30.69
N VAL A 571 19.05 -1.28 31.38
CA VAL A 571 20.36 -0.87 30.89
C VAL A 571 21.27 -2.07 30.67
N MET A 572 21.30 -3.01 31.62
CA MET A 572 22.14 -4.20 31.57
C MET A 572 21.88 -5.05 30.32
N TYR A 573 20.62 -5.32 29.96
CA TYR A 573 20.36 -6.15 28.77
C TYR A 573 20.72 -5.45 27.48
N MET A 574 20.56 -4.11 27.39
CA MET A 574 20.96 -3.36 26.19
C MET A 574 22.47 -3.44 25.99
N TYR A 575 23.26 -3.24 27.05
CA TYR A 575 24.72 -3.39 26.98
C TYR A 575 25.16 -4.83 26.72
N TYR A 576 24.50 -5.82 27.33
CA TYR A 576 24.84 -7.22 27.15
C TYR A 576 24.52 -7.71 25.73
N LEU A 577 23.34 -7.38 25.19
CA LEU A 577 22.87 -7.89 23.90
C LEU A 577 23.42 -7.08 22.72
N LEU A 578 23.37 -5.75 22.78
CA LEU A 578 23.83 -4.91 21.68
C LEU A 578 25.33 -4.63 21.77
N GLY A 579 25.84 -4.32 22.96
CA GLY A 579 27.26 -4.08 23.18
C GLY A 579 28.09 -5.36 23.06
N HIS A 580 27.96 -6.24 24.06
CA HIS A 580 28.82 -7.41 24.19
C HIS A 580 28.52 -8.52 23.16
N ARG A 581 27.24 -8.83 22.91
CA ARG A 581 26.86 -9.96 22.03
C ARG A 581 26.86 -9.61 20.54
N LEU A 582 26.76 -8.33 20.17
CA LEU A 582 26.70 -7.89 18.76
C LEU A 582 27.92 -7.02 18.38
N MET A 583 28.17 -5.93 19.09
CA MET A 583 29.22 -4.97 18.71
C MET A 583 30.64 -5.46 18.97
N GLU A 584 30.89 -6.27 19.99
CA GLU A 584 32.21 -6.85 20.28
C GLU A 584 32.58 -8.04 19.36
N LEU A 585 31.67 -8.52 18.50
CA LEU A 585 31.97 -9.60 17.57
C LEU A 585 33.10 -9.19 16.60
N PRO A 586 34.08 -10.06 16.30
CA PRO A 586 35.17 -9.78 15.37
C PRO A 586 34.72 -9.94 13.91
N ILE A 587 33.70 -9.18 13.50
CA ILE A 587 33.11 -9.18 12.15
C ILE A 587 33.15 -7.76 11.54
N SER A 588 32.97 -7.66 10.22
CA SER A 588 32.97 -6.37 9.49
C SER A 588 31.85 -5.43 9.96
N VAL A 589 32.07 -4.12 9.82
CA VAL A 589 31.11 -3.09 10.25
C VAL A 589 29.80 -3.19 9.47
N ASP A 590 29.86 -3.35 8.14
CA ASP A 590 28.68 -3.50 7.29
C ASP A 590 27.80 -4.69 7.70
N ARG A 591 28.43 -5.80 8.13
CA ARG A 591 27.72 -6.99 8.60
C ARG A 591 27.05 -6.75 9.96
N LYS A 592 27.73 -6.03 10.87
CA LYS A 592 27.14 -5.63 12.16
C LYS A 592 25.91 -4.76 11.94
N GLU A 593 25.97 -3.83 11.00
CA GLU A 593 24.85 -2.94 10.69
C GLU A 593 23.64 -3.74 10.19
N VAL A 594 23.81 -4.66 9.24
CA VAL A 594 22.72 -5.52 8.76
C VAL A 594 22.16 -6.43 9.86
N MET A 595 23.03 -7.00 10.70
CA MET A 595 22.58 -7.81 11.84
C MET A 595 21.82 -6.97 12.87
N ALA A 596 22.27 -5.74 13.17
CA ALA A 596 21.62 -4.82 14.08
C ALA A 596 20.23 -4.42 13.56
N GLU A 597 20.12 -4.08 12.28
CA GLU A 597 18.85 -3.72 11.64
C GLU A 597 17.79 -4.82 11.72
N ASN A 598 18.21 -6.09 11.72
CA ASN A 598 17.33 -7.27 11.80
C ASN A 598 17.23 -7.87 13.22
N THR A 599 17.87 -7.24 14.21
CA THR A 599 17.80 -7.64 15.61
C THR A 599 16.84 -6.73 16.37
N TYR A 600 15.92 -7.34 17.11
CA TYR A 600 14.92 -6.64 17.90
C TYR A 600 14.94 -7.07 19.37
N LEU A 601 14.82 -6.10 20.27
CA LEU A 601 14.69 -6.31 21.70
C LEU A 601 13.22 -6.18 22.10
N LEU A 602 12.59 -7.28 22.49
CA LEU A 602 11.21 -7.28 23.00
C LEU A 602 11.25 -7.11 24.51
N THR A 603 10.90 -5.94 25.02
CA THR A 603 10.88 -5.64 26.45
C THR A 603 9.56 -6.07 27.08
N LEU A 604 9.65 -6.89 28.12
CA LEU A 604 8.54 -7.54 28.79
C LEU A 604 8.56 -7.29 30.30
N ASP A 605 7.37 -7.27 30.90
CA ASP A 605 7.19 -7.35 32.34
C ASP A 605 6.77 -8.77 32.76
N GLY A 606 6.95 -9.11 34.04
CA GLY A 606 6.74 -10.46 34.57
C GLY A 606 5.29 -10.94 34.64
N ASP A 607 4.32 -10.06 34.34
CA ASP A 607 2.87 -10.28 34.42
C ASP A 607 2.17 -10.23 33.04
N ILE A 608 2.94 -10.23 31.94
CA ILE A 608 2.41 -9.98 30.60
C ILE A 608 2.01 -11.26 29.87
N ASP A 609 0.74 -11.31 29.47
CA ASP A 609 0.18 -12.32 28.57
C ASP A 609 0.22 -11.83 27.11
N PHE A 610 0.85 -12.58 26.21
CA PHE A 610 0.82 -12.31 24.78
C PHE A 610 0.88 -13.57 23.92
N ASN A 611 0.43 -13.43 22.68
CA ASN A 611 0.46 -14.48 21.66
C ASN A 611 1.48 -14.15 20.55
N PRO A 612 2.01 -15.16 19.83
CA PRO A 612 2.95 -14.96 18.72
C PRO A 612 2.44 -14.01 17.62
N SER A 613 1.13 -14.00 17.37
CA SER A 613 0.50 -13.09 16.42
C SER A 613 0.69 -11.61 16.79
N ALA A 614 0.71 -11.27 18.09
CA ALA A 614 0.93 -9.90 18.55
C ALA A 614 2.38 -9.44 18.31
N VAL A 615 3.36 -10.34 18.50
CA VAL A 615 4.77 -10.06 18.22
C VAL A 615 4.99 -9.87 16.72
N THR A 616 4.39 -10.72 15.88
CA THR A 616 4.43 -10.58 14.41
C THR A 616 3.95 -9.20 13.96
N LEU A 617 2.87 -8.67 14.55
CA LEU A 617 2.36 -7.33 14.22
C LEU A 617 3.35 -6.20 14.56
N LEU A 618 4.11 -6.33 15.65
CA LEU A 618 5.16 -5.36 16.01
C LEU A 618 6.33 -5.44 15.03
N ILE A 619 6.74 -6.64 14.64
CA ILE A 619 7.81 -6.86 13.66
C ILE A 619 7.42 -6.29 12.30
N ASP A 620 6.19 -6.53 11.84
CA ASP A 620 5.67 -5.97 10.58
C ASP A 620 5.78 -4.45 10.57
N LEU A 621 5.44 -3.80 11.69
CA LEU A 621 5.55 -2.34 11.84
C LEU A 621 7.01 -1.86 11.79
N MET A 622 7.93 -2.59 12.43
CA MET A 622 9.36 -2.27 12.45
C MET A 622 10.03 -2.51 11.08
N LYS A 623 9.71 -3.61 10.40
CA LYS A 623 10.19 -3.92 9.04
C LYS A 623 9.74 -2.87 8.04
N LYS A 624 8.49 -2.40 8.15
CA LYS A 624 7.91 -1.38 7.28
C LYS A 624 8.65 -0.04 7.28
N ASN A 625 9.22 0.37 8.42
CA ASN A 625 9.93 1.63 8.54
C ASN A 625 11.30 1.44 9.17
N LYS A 626 12.36 1.41 8.34
CA LYS A 626 13.74 1.24 8.80
C LYS A 626 14.22 2.33 9.77
N ASN A 627 13.59 3.51 9.74
CA ASN A 627 13.89 4.61 10.65
C ASN A 627 13.11 4.53 11.98
N LEU A 628 12.25 3.52 12.17
CA LEU A 628 11.52 3.32 13.42
C LEU A 628 12.41 2.62 14.45
N GLY A 629 12.75 3.32 15.52
CA GLY A 629 13.58 2.80 16.61
C GLY A 629 12.83 1.97 17.65
N ALA A 630 11.53 2.22 17.85
CA ALA A 630 10.70 1.47 18.80
C ALA A 630 9.23 1.40 18.38
N ALA A 631 8.58 0.30 18.73
CA ALA A 631 7.14 0.07 18.56
C ALA A 631 6.53 -0.43 19.87
N CYS A 632 5.46 0.23 20.35
CA CYS A 632 4.74 -0.17 21.55
C CYS A 632 3.47 -0.94 21.17
N GLY A 633 3.25 -2.10 21.79
CA GLY A 633 1.97 -2.77 21.68
C GLY A 633 0.90 -2.15 22.58
N ARG A 634 -0.37 -2.40 22.25
CA ARG A 634 -1.49 -1.99 23.08
C ARG A 634 -1.70 -2.99 24.21
N ILE A 635 -1.71 -2.50 25.44
CA ILE A 635 -1.97 -3.30 26.63
C ILE A 635 -3.32 -2.89 27.21
N HIS A 636 -4.03 -3.84 27.78
CA HIS A 636 -5.28 -3.60 28.49
C HIS A 636 -5.37 -4.53 29.69
N PRO A 637 -5.88 -4.06 30.84
CA PRO A 637 -6.02 -4.90 32.02
C PRO A 637 -7.11 -5.95 31.81
N ILE A 638 -6.90 -7.12 32.41
CA ILE A 638 -7.85 -8.23 32.45
C ILE A 638 -8.54 -8.21 33.82
N GLY A 639 -9.85 -8.45 33.85
CA GLY A 639 -10.66 -8.43 35.07
C GLY A 639 -12.08 -7.93 34.84
N SER A 640 -12.84 -7.80 35.92
CA SER A 640 -14.24 -7.34 35.93
C SER A 640 -14.45 -6.17 36.90
N GLY A 641 -15.51 -5.40 36.67
CA GLY A 641 -15.92 -4.29 37.53
C GLY A 641 -15.58 -2.88 37.00
N PRO A 642 -16.15 -1.84 37.63
CA PRO A 642 -16.06 -0.45 37.14
C PRO A 642 -14.63 0.10 37.07
N MET A 643 -13.77 -0.29 38.02
CA MET A 643 -12.36 0.15 38.04
C MET A 643 -11.58 -0.34 36.82
N VAL A 644 -11.78 -1.61 36.42
CA VAL A 644 -11.14 -2.19 35.23
C VAL A 644 -11.65 -1.50 33.97
N TRP A 645 -12.93 -1.14 33.91
CA TRP A 645 -13.49 -0.37 32.78
C TRP A 645 -12.85 1.01 32.66
N TYR A 646 -12.70 1.72 33.79
CA TYR A 646 -12.03 3.00 33.83
C TYR A 646 -10.57 2.90 33.36
N GLN A 647 -9.81 1.90 33.87
CA GLN A 647 -8.45 1.66 33.41
C GLN A 647 -8.39 1.35 31.91
N LYS A 648 -9.27 0.48 31.39
CA LYS A 648 -9.34 0.19 29.94
C LYS A 648 -9.57 1.46 29.11
N PHE A 649 -10.39 2.37 29.60
CA PHE A 649 -10.62 3.67 28.96
C PHE A 649 -9.37 4.57 28.99
N GLU A 650 -8.70 4.70 30.14
CA GLU A 650 -7.45 5.47 30.25
C GLU A 650 -6.35 4.93 29.33
N TYR A 651 -6.14 3.61 29.32
CA TYR A 651 -5.18 2.97 28.42
C TYR A 651 -5.55 3.19 26.93
N ALA A 652 -6.85 3.17 26.60
CA ALA A 652 -7.31 3.45 25.24
C ALA A 652 -7.06 4.90 24.82
N ILE A 653 -7.32 5.88 25.71
CA ILE A 653 -7.02 7.30 25.46
C ILE A 653 -5.51 7.51 25.24
N GLY A 654 -4.68 6.97 26.14
CA GLY A 654 -3.24 7.06 26.01
C GLY A 654 -2.75 6.48 24.68
N HIS A 655 -3.29 5.33 24.28
CA HIS A 655 -2.89 4.68 23.03
C HIS A 655 -3.43 5.39 21.76
N TRP A 656 -4.69 5.84 21.74
CA TRP A 656 -5.30 6.40 20.53
C TRP A 656 -5.09 7.89 20.34
N LEU A 657 -4.91 8.65 21.41
CA LEU A 657 -4.71 10.10 21.32
C LEU A 657 -3.25 10.47 21.56
N GLN A 658 -2.68 10.09 22.70
CA GLN A 658 -1.30 10.50 23.04
C GLN A 658 -0.29 9.83 22.12
N LYS A 659 -0.29 8.49 22.00
CA LYS A 659 0.68 7.78 21.14
C LYS A 659 0.50 8.09 19.66
N ALA A 660 -0.73 8.31 19.20
CA ALA A 660 -0.97 8.73 17.82
C ALA A 660 -0.39 10.13 17.54
N THR A 661 -0.51 11.04 18.50
CA THR A 661 0.09 12.39 18.42
C THR A 661 1.61 12.33 18.47
N GLU A 662 2.18 11.56 19.40
CA GLU A 662 3.63 11.31 19.51
C GLU A 662 4.19 10.73 18.21
N HIS A 663 3.52 9.74 17.62
CA HIS A 663 3.90 9.18 16.32
C HIS A 663 3.79 10.20 15.19
N MET A 664 2.79 11.11 15.23
CA MET A 664 2.66 12.17 14.23
C MET A 664 3.77 13.22 14.32
N ILE A 665 4.21 13.54 15.54
CA ILE A 665 5.30 14.49 15.81
C ILE A 665 6.67 13.83 15.62
N GLY A 666 6.75 12.50 15.68
CA GLY A 666 8.00 11.75 15.59
C GLY A 666 8.82 11.74 16.88
N CYS A 667 8.19 12.02 18.02
CA CYS A 667 8.83 12.03 19.33
C CYS A 667 8.01 11.18 20.31
N VAL A 668 8.63 10.16 20.90
CA VAL A 668 8.01 9.30 21.91
C VAL A 668 8.46 9.76 23.29
N LEU A 669 7.52 10.25 24.11
CA LEU A 669 7.82 10.73 25.46
C LEU A 669 8.01 9.56 26.45
N CYS A 670 7.31 8.45 26.22
CA CYS A 670 7.39 7.25 27.06
C CYS A 670 7.04 6.00 26.25
N SER A 671 7.95 5.04 26.13
CA SER A 671 7.61 3.70 25.62
C SER A 671 7.31 2.81 26.81
N PRO A 672 6.10 2.23 26.95
CA PRO A 672 5.80 1.33 28.06
C PRO A 672 6.75 0.12 28.02
N GLY A 673 7.49 -0.13 29.09
CA GLY A 673 8.48 -1.22 29.15
C GLY A 673 7.88 -2.64 29.18
N CYS A 674 6.56 -2.75 29.23
CA CYS A 674 5.82 -4.00 29.46
C CYS A 674 5.55 -4.82 28.17
N PHE A 675 5.38 -4.19 27.01
CA PHE A 675 5.29 -4.91 25.72
C PHE A 675 5.68 -3.97 24.58
N SER A 676 6.99 -3.78 24.41
CA SER A 676 7.56 -2.89 23.40
C SER A 676 8.73 -3.55 22.68
N LEU A 677 8.87 -3.26 21.39
CA LEU A 677 9.91 -3.80 20.53
C LEU A 677 10.87 -2.67 20.13
N PHE A 678 12.16 -2.81 20.41
CA PHE A 678 13.21 -1.86 20.05
C PHE A 678 14.10 -2.45 18.96
N ARG A 679 14.61 -1.60 18.07
CA ARG A 679 15.64 -1.97 17.09
C ARG A 679 17.03 -1.96 17.76
N GLY A 680 17.88 -2.92 17.39
CA GLY A 680 19.25 -3.06 17.89
C GLY A 680 20.24 -2.04 17.37
#